data_AF-A0A915Q0S7-F1
#
_entry.id   AF-A0A915Q0S7-F1
#
_cell.length_a   1.000
_cell.length_b   1.000
_cell.length_c   1.000
_cell.angle_alpha   90.00
_cell.angle_beta   90.00
_cell.angle_gamma   90.00
#
_symmetry.space_group_name_H-M   'P 1'
#
loop_
_entity.id
_entity.type
_entity.pdbx_description
1 polymer ?
#
loop_
_entity_poly.entity_id
_entity_poly.type
_entity_poly.pdbx_seq_one_letter_code
_entity_poly.pdbx_strand_id
1 'polypeptide(L)'
;MASRRGLVLLLRSLRRPYRMIPTQYDIVSTTRPFHTVRSVGSQATAESFEFQAETKNLLDIVAKSLYSDQEVFIRELVSNASDALEKRRCKHLESNQDMNIAYEIKITTDEAARLIVFEDNGIGMDKEDLVNCLGTIAKSGSKKFVEEQTSQGHASTEGIIGQFGVGFYSAFMVANSVVVKTRKEGSHKGYIWKWNGGDAYSVEETDSLPVGSRIEVTLRPGDAAQFAKKDKVVEVINKYSYFITLPIMVNGERVNTVDAIWTMNPKGVTPEMHDTFFRQLTKTHLPHLGNDRPQYIIHYKADAPINVRSLLYVPSHSVSQLEFASSADQSGVSLYARRVLIKSNAKDLLPRYLRFLVGVVDSEDVPLNLSREMLQMDAVLVKLRHILTDKVVSYFVNEMKKDRIKYKEFYSGYSLYFKEGICTETDQNIKEQIGSLLLFESSNLKEGTLTSLNEYVDRMEKDQNEIFYLFAPSRQLAEHSPYYEMFKSGNKEVLFAYDAADEVCLLAMQQFRMKSIKSVENWTGVEAGGDSQTSTTTVRDMDKKDLLDWLKNTLGSVKVNDIKSSSATSEHPCMITIGAEMGAARHFLRIGQVKGNEHLSFLKPTLHVNLNHPIISALTKLHKSEPVVASLVAEQIYDNALVTCGLMKDSSKMVDRALLQAYEDMPPVTRIYTTACVLTTLAVFWRLLTSFCFFGSFGFSFLFNMIFTYRYCMMLEEGSFRGRRADFAFMFIYGAVFMIVCGTFVHMVFLGQAFTIMLVYVWSRRNPYVRMNFFGVLSFNAPYLPWVLLLFSLLLGNNAIVDFMGIACGHFYFFLEDVFPLQQNGFRVLETPHLLKWLLDPVPIAPIDVNERPGGFNWGEQPARPE
;
A
#
# COMPACT_ATOMS: atom_id res chain seq x y z
N MET A 1 -27.41 -28.26 -41.85
CA MET A 1 -28.64 -28.64 -41.11
C MET A 1 -28.21 -29.33 -39.82
N ALA A 2 -28.98 -29.16 -38.74
CA ALA A 2 -28.66 -29.48 -37.33
C ALA A 2 -27.75 -28.47 -36.57
N SER A 3 -28.26 -27.26 -36.32
CA SER A 3 -28.09 -26.59 -35.01
C SER A 3 -29.13 -25.49 -34.71
N ARG A 4 -30.25 -25.43 -35.45
CA ARG A 4 -31.28 -24.39 -35.31
C ARG A 4 -32.34 -24.65 -34.21
N ARG A 5 -32.18 -25.65 -33.35
CA ARG A 5 -33.18 -25.99 -32.31
C ARG A 5 -32.76 -25.70 -30.86
N GLY A 6 -31.51 -25.32 -30.58
CA GLY A 6 -31.09 -24.89 -29.23
C GLY A 6 -31.31 -23.41 -28.94
N LEU A 7 -31.32 -22.55 -29.96
CA LEU A 7 -31.36 -21.08 -29.79
C LEU A 7 -32.78 -20.50 -29.62
N VAL A 8 -33.83 -21.29 -29.86
CA VAL A 8 -35.24 -20.83 -29.82
C VAL A 8 -35.84 -20.89 -28.40
N LEU A 9 -35.23 -21.65 -27.48
CA LEU A 9 -35.70 -21.76 -26.09
C LEU A 9 -35.07 -20.72 -25.13
N LEU A 10 -33.92 -20.14 -25.46
CA LEU A 10 -33.30 -19.08 -24.64
C LEU A 10 -33.77 -17.66 -24.99
N LEU A 11 -34.36 -17.46 -26.18
CA LEU A 11 -34.77 -16.13 -26.69
C LEU A 11 -36.22 -15.73 -26.37
N ARG A 12 -36.93 -16.48 -25.51
CA ARG A 12 -38.30 -16.12 -25.04
C ARG A 12 -38.37 -15.58 -23.61
N SER A 13 -37.27 -15.55 -22.84
CA SER A 13 -37.28 -15.05 -21.46
C SER A 13 -36.75 -13.62 -21.27
N LEU A 14 -36.29 -12.92 -22.33
CA LEU A 14 -35.62 -11.62 -22.18
C LEU A 14 -36.07 -10.56 -23.19
N ARG A 15 -37.39 -10.34 -23.32
CA ARG A 15 -37.92 -9.11 -23.96
C ARG A 15 -39.23 -8.66 -23.31
N ARG A 16 -39.17 -7.59 -22.51
CA ARG A 16 -40.15 -6.49 -22.56
C ARG A 16 -39.53 -5.18 -22.03
N PRO A 17 -39.75 -4.03 -22.68
CA PRO A 17 -39.07 -2.78 -22.38
C PRO A 17 -39.83 -1.93 -21.35
N TYR A 18 -39.10 -1.21 -20.50
CA TYR A 18 -39.65 -0.15 -19.66
C TYR A 18 -39.45 1.21 -20.35
N ARG A 19 -40.54 1.94 -20.57
CA ARG A 19 -40.55 3.37 -20.91
C ARG A 19 -41.60 4.07 -20.03
N MET A 20 -41.20 5.16 -19.40
CA MET A 20 -41.97 5.99 -18.46
C MET A 20 -43.08 6.84 -19.13
N ILE A 21 -43.86 7.49 -18.25
CA ILE A 21 -44.65 8.76 -18.36
C ILE A 21 -46.19 8.52 -18.36
N PRO A 22 -47.09 9.33 -17.75
CA PRO A 22 -47.08 10.19 -16.53
C PRO A 22 -48.36 10.11 -15.62
N THR A 23 -48.29 10.77 -14.44
CA THR A 23 -49.34 11.57 -13.73
C THR A 23 -50.69 11.00 -13.19
N GLN A 24 -50.88 11.21 -11.87
CA GLN A 24 -52.03 11.83 -11.15
C GLN A 24 -53.33 11.05 -10.80
N TYR A 25 -53.78 11.32 -9.57
CA TYR A 25 -55.13 11.24 -8.96
C TYR A 25 -55.56 10.05 -8.07
N ASP A 26 -55.77 10.41 -6.80
CA ASP A 26 -56.92 10.19 -5.90
C ASP A 26 -57.63 8.82 -5.87
N ILE A 27 -57.63 8.24 -4.66
CA ILE A 27 -58.37 7.04 -4.30
C ILE A 27 -59.76 7.45 -3.80
N VAL A 28 -60.79 7.16 -4.59
CA VAL A 28 -62.18 7.03 -4.14
C VAL A 28 -62.55 5.56 -4.05
N SER A 29 -63.14 5.18 -2.92
CA SER A 29 -63.55 3.82 -2.56
C SER A 29 -64.63 3.24 -3.48
N THR A 30 -64.57 1.95 -3.78
CA THR A 30 -65.78 1.14 -4.00
C THR A 30 -65.59 -0.31 -3.53
N THR A 31 -66.37 -0.69 -2.52
CA THR A 31 -66.53 -2.03 -1.95
C THR A 31 -67.63 -2.81 -2.65
N ARG A 32 -67.44 -4.12 -2.86
CA ARG A 32 -68.51 -5.15 -2.96
C ARG A 32 -68.04 -6.51 -2.40
N PRO A 33 -68.98 -7.38 -1.96
CA PRO A 33 -68.93 -7.95 -0.62
C PRO A 33 -68.61 -9.46 -0.60
N PHE A 34 -67.96 -9.91 0.48
CA PHE A 34 -67.79 -11.34 0.81
C PHE A 34 -68.69 -11.75 1.97
N HIS A 35 -69.25 -12.96 1.84
CA HIS A 35 -70.16 -13.61 2.79
C HIS A 35 -69.57 -13.76 4.19
N THR A 36 -70.37 -13.38 5.18
CA THR A 36 -70.06 -13.42 6.61
C THR A 36 -70.42 -14.79 7.19
N VAL A 37 -69.44 -15.54 7.70
CA VAL A 37 -69.66 -16.60 8.69
C VAL A 37 -69.86 -15.91 10.03
N ARG A 38 -71.02 -16.10 10.67
CA ARG A 38 -71.30 -15.61 12.02
C ARG A 38 -70.48 -16.42 13.03
N SER A 39 -69.28 -15.95 13.36
CA SER A 39 -68.63 -16.28 14.64
C SER A 39 -69.15 -15.30 15.69
N VAL A 40 -69.90 -15.80 16.67
CA VAL A 40 -70.16 -15.07 17.91
C VAL A 40 -68.87 -15.11 18.71
N GLY A 41 -68.00 -14.13 18.48
CA GLY A 41 -66.80 -13.87 19.27
C GLY A 41 -66.83 -12.41 19.69
N SER A 42 -66.69 -12.14 20.99
CA SER A 42 -66.71 -10.78 21.54
C SER A 42 -65.77 -9.88 20.75
N GLN A 43 -66.24 -8.69 20.35
CA GLN A 43 -65.37 -7.65 19.83
C GLN A 43 -64.35 -7.27 20.90
N ALA A 44 -63.15 -7.83 20.83
CA ALA A 44 -62.02 -7.37 21.63
C ALA A 44 -61.63 -5.99 21.10
N THR A 45 -61.79 -4.96 21.93
CA THR A 45 -61.26 -3.62 21.69
C THR A 45 -59.74 -3.71 21.59
N ALA A 46 -59.16 -3.25 20.48
CA ALA A 46 -57.72 -3.18 20.33
C ALA A 46 -57.15 -2.20 21.37
N GLU A 47 -56.34 -2.72 22.29
CA GLU A 47 -55.64 -1.90 23.30
C GLU A 47 -54.36 -1.35 22.69
N SER A 48 -54.22 -0.02 22.75
CA SER A 48 -53.01 0.69 22.35
C SER A 48 -52.13 0.88 23.57
N PHE A 49 -50.89 0.41 23.48
CA PHE A 49 -49.87 0.62 24.50
C PHE A 49 -48.80 1.56 23.97
N GLU A 50 -48.36 2.51 24.79
CA GLU A 50 -47.16 3.30 24.49
C GLU A 50 -45.91 2.43 24.70
N PHE A 51 -44.89 2.65 23.88
CA PHE A 51 -43.61 1.98 24.05
C PHE A 51 -42.99 2.37 25.39
N GLN A 52 -42.79 1.39 26.25
CA GLN A 52 -42.06 1.55 27.50
C GLN A 52 -40.60 1.21 27.30
N ALA A 53 -39.71 1.91 28.01
CA ALA A 53 -38.28 1.69 27.95
C ALA A 53 -37.73 1.49 29.36
N GLU A 54 -36.94 0.43 29.56
CA GLU A 54 -36.31 0.18 30.85
C GLU A 54 -35.06 1.07 31.00
N THR A 55 -35.21 2.15 31.77
CA THR A 55 -34.18 3.20 31.93
C THR A 55 -32.82 2.65 32.39
N LYS A 56 -32.83 1.60 33.22
CA LYS A 56 -31.62 0.95 33.73
C LYS A 56 -30.78 0.32 32.61
N ASN A 57 -31.43 -0.48 31.77
CA ASN A 57 -30.76 -1.14 30.65
C ASN A 57 -30.33 -0.11 29.59
N LEU A 58 -31.10 0.96 29.39
CA LEU A 58 -30.72 2.07 28.49
C LEU A 58 -29.48 2.82 28.96
N LEU A 59 -29.37 3.18 30.24
CA LEU A 59 -28.18 3.84 30.79
C LEU A 59 -26.94 2.93 30.65
N ASP A 60 -27.09 1.64 30.93
CA ASP A 60 -25.99 0.68 30.79
C ASP A 60 -25.55 0.51 29.33
N ILE A 61 -26.50 0.49 28.38
CA ILE A 61 -26.20 0.47 26.93
C ILE A 61 -25.49 1.75 26.49
N VAL A 62 -25.96 2.92 26.92
CA VAL A 62 -25.33 4.21 26.58
C VAL A 62 -23.92 4.31 27.18
N ALA A 63 -23.71 3.77 28.38
CA ALA A 63 -22.41 3.82 29.07
C ALA A 63 -21.44 2.70 28.69
N LYS A 64 -21.89 1.56 28.14
CA LYS A 64 -20.98 0.44 27.82
C LYS A 64 -20.90 0.08 26.35
N SER A 65 -21.89 0.45 25.55
CA SER A 65 -22.05 -0.08 24.19
C SER A 65 -22.19 0.99 23.12
N LEU A 66 -22.43 2.25 23.51
CA LEU A 66 -22.58 3.32 22.53
C LEU A 66 -21.24 3.83 21.99
N TYR A 67 -20.23 3.92 22.84
CA TYR A 67 -18.91 4.44 22.48
C TYR A 67 -17.87 3.33 22.49
N SER A 68 -17.00 3.34 21.49
CA SER A 68 -15.93 2.35 21.36
C SER A 68 -14.77 2.66 22.30
N ASP A 69 -14.47 3.95 22.44
CA ASP A 69 -13.34 4.47 23.22
C ASP A 69 -13.81 5.29 24.42
N GLN A 70 -13.17 5.08 25.58
CA GLN A 70 -13.51 5.81 26.80
C GLN A 70 -13.20 7.31 26.69
N GLU A 71 -12.14 7.70 25.97
CA GLU A 71 -11.67 9.09 25.86
C GLU A 71 -12.68 10.07 25.24
N VAL A 72 -13.70 9.54 24.57
CA VAL A 72 -14.81 10.29 23.96
C VAL A 72 -15.57 11.16 24.95
N PHE A 73 -15.59 10.81 26.24
CA PHE A 73 -16.29 11.65 27.23
C PHE A 73 -15.72 13.08 27.29
N ILE A 74 -14.41 13.25 27.08
CA ILE A 74 -13.78 14.58 27.01
C ILE A 74 -14.33 15.34 25.79
N ARG A 75 -14.42 14.69 24.62
CA ARG A 75 -15.00 15.29 23.41
C ARG A 75 -16.44 15.75 23.65
N GLU A 76 -17.28 14.92 24.26
CA GLU A 76 -18.68 15.23 24.50
C GLU A 76 -18.86 16.38 25.51
N LEU A 77 -18.12 16.37 26.62
CA LEU A 77 -18.21 17.43 27.63
C LEU A 77 -17.66 18.77 27.13
N VAL A 78 -16.56 18.75 26.37
CA VAL A 78 -16.03 19.96 25.72
C VAL A 78 -17.01 20.49 24.66
N SER A 79 -17.66 19.62 23.89
CA SER A 79 -18.69 20.03 22.93
C SER A 79 -19.90 20.68 23.62
N ASN A 80 -20.34 20.14 24.77
CA ASN A 80 -21.43 20.72 25.55
C ASN A 80 -21.06 22.09 26.13
N ALA A 81 -19.83 22.25 26.61
CA ALA A 81 -19.31 23.54 27.08
C ALA A 81 -19.27 24.57 25.94
N SER A 82 -18.81 24.17 24.75
CA SER A 82 -18.82 25.01 23.55
C SER A 82 -20.23 25.45 23.15
N ASP A 83 -21.20 24.53 23.16
CA ASP A 83 -22.61 24.85 22.90
C ASP A 83 -23.19 25.84 23.91
N ALA A 84 -22.86 25.68 25.19
CA ALA A 84 -23.35 26.55 26.26
C ALA A 84 -22.80 27.98 26.11
N LEU A 85 -21.53 28.11 25.74
CA LEU A 85 -20.89 29.38 25.45
C LEU A 85 -21.47 30.04 24.22
N GLU A 86 -21.71 29.28 23.16
CA GLU A 86 -22.30 29.80 21.91
C GLU A 86 -23.74 30.29 22.13
N LYS A 87 -24.57 29.56 22.89
CA LYS A 87 -25.92 30.02 23.27
C LYS A 87 -25.89 31.34 24.03
N ARG A 88 -24.94 31.48 24.97
CA ARG A 88 -24.75 32.73 25.71
C ARG A 88 -24.34 33.87 24.79
N ARG A 89 -23.39 33.60 23.89
CA ARG A 89 -22.91 34.55 22.89
C ARG A 89 -24.04 35.04 21.98
N CYS A 90 -24.90 34.14 21.49
CA CYS A 90 -26.07 34.51 20.68
C CYS A 90 -27.05 35.38 21.46
N LYS A 91 -27.36 35.03 22.71
CA LYS A 91 -28.24 35.83 23.58
C LYS A 91 -27.70 37.24 23.85
N HIS A 92 -26.39 37.39 24.06
CA HIS A 92 -25.78 38.70 24.23
C HIS A 92 -25.80 39.54 22.95
N LEU A 93 -25.63 38.91 21.78
CA LEU A 93 -25.76 39.59 20.49
C LEU A 93 -27.18 40.11 20.26
N GLU A 94 -28.21 39.34 20.62
CA GLU A 94 -29.61 39.77 20.51
C GLU A 94 -29.96 40.91 21.47
N SER A 95 -29.39 40.88 22.68
CA SER A 95 -29.73 41.83 23.76
C SER A 95 -28.82 43.07 23.81
N ASN A 96 -27.86 43.22 22.88
CA ASN A 96 -26.84 44.28 22.87
C ASN A 96 -26.14 44.46 24.24
N GLN A 97 -25.98 43.37 24.99
CA GLN A 97 -25.29 43.38 26.27
C GLN A 97 -23.77 43.40 26.07
N ASP A 98 -23.05 43.91 27.07
CA ASP A 98 -21.60 44.07 27.00
C ASP A 98 -20.89 42.72 26.77
N MET A 99 -20.17 42.62 25.66
CA MET A 99 -19.50 41.39 25.19
C MET A 99 -18.11 41.19 25.80
N ASN A 100 -17.73 42.02 26.78
CA ASN A 100 -16.40 42.00 27.40
C ASN A 100 -16.19 40.85 28.41
N ILE A 101 -16.82 39.70 28.17
CA ILE A 101 -16.65 38.46 28.93
C ILE A 101 -15.76 37.53 28.09
N ALA A 102 -14.69 37.04 28.69
CA ALA A 102 -13.83 36.04 28.05
C ALA A 102 -14.55 34.68 28.01
N TYR A 103 -15.15 34.33 26.87
CA TYR A 103 -15.75 33.00 26.67
C TYR A 103 -14.64 31.95 26.58
N GLU A 104 -14.55 31.07 27.56
CA GLU A 104 -13.49 30.07 27.65
C GLU A 104 -13.98 28.78 28.30
N ILE A 105 -13.35 27.66 27.93
CA ILE A 105 -13.57 26.34 28.53
C ILE A 105 -12.34 26.04 29.40
N LYS A 106 -12.55 25.82 30.69
CA LYS A 106 -11.50 25.46 31.65
C LYS A 106 -11.59 23.99 32.00
N ILE A 107 -10.46 23.30 31.96
CA ILE A 107 -10.33 21.90 32.35
C ILE A 107 -9.24 21.82 33.41
N THR A 108 -9.60 21.29 34.58
CA THR A 108 -8.68 21.08 35.70
C THR A 108 -8.54 19.60 35.99
N THR A 109 -7.32 19.13 36.19
CA THR A 109 -7.02 17.72 36.45
C THR A 109 -6.30 17.54 37.78
N ASP A 110 -6.69 16.55 38.58
CA ASP A 110 -6.07 16.19 39.86
C ASP A 110 -5.89 14.66 39.94
N GLU A 111 -4.62 14.23 39.80
CA GLU A 111 -4.25 12.81 39.82
C GLU A 111 -4.48 12.15 41.19
N ALA A 112 -4.25 12.88 42.28
CA ALA A 112 -4.38 12.33 43.63
C ALA A 112 -5.86 12.08 43.98
N ALA A 113 -6.74 13.01 43.60
CA ALA A 113 -8.17 12.87 43.78
C ALA A 113 -8.86 12.02 42.69
N ARG A 114 -8.14 11.65 41.61
CA ARG A 114 -8.71 11.06 40.39
C ARG A 114 -9.87 11.91 39.86
N LEU A 115 -9.67 13.22 39.80
CA LEU A 115 -10.69 14.19 39.47
C LEU A 115 -10.34 14.90 38.17
N ILE A 116 -11.31 15.00 37.28
CA ILE A 116 -11.29 15.93 36.15
C ILE A 116 -12.50 16.85 36.25
N VAL A 117 -12.28 18.15 36.06
CA VAL A 117 -13.30 19.19 36.17
C VAL A 117 -13.38 19.94 34.87
N PHE A 118 -14.59 20.07 34.33
CA PHE A 118 -14.90 20.92 33.17
C PHE A 118 -15.71 22.12 33.65
N GLU A 119 -15.24 23.33 33.38
CA GLU A 119 -15.90 24.57 33.78
C GLU A 119 -16.07 25.46 32.55
N ASP A 120 -17.31 25.89 32.30
CA ASP A 120 -17.67 26.84 31.26
C ASP A 120 -18.38 28.03 31.88
N ASN A 121 -18.16 29.22 31.30
CA ASN A 121 -18.94 30.41 31.61
C ASN A 121 -20.06 30.62 30.56
N GLY A 122 -20.70 29.54 30.12
CA GLY A 122 -21.81 29.56 29.18
C GLY A 122 -23.14 29.96 29.81
N ILE A 123 -24.24 29.67 29.11
CA ILE A 123 -25.60 30.12 29.49
C ILE A 123 -26.08 29.53 30.83
N GLY A 124 -25.51 28.39 31.25
CA GLY A 124 -25.92 27.65 32.45
C GLY A 124 -27.30 26.98 32.33
N MET A 125 -27.73 26.31 33.39
CA MET A 125 -29.02 25.60 33.46
C MET A 125 -29.81 25.99 34.71
N ASP A 126 -31.13 25.99 34.61
CA ASP A 126 -32.03 26.06 35.76
C ASP A 126 -32.51 24.65 36.18
N LYS A 127 -33.40 24.57 37.18
CA LYS A 127 -33.93 23.30 37.68
C LYS A 127 -34.67 22.51 36.60
N GLU A 128 -35.44 23.19 35.76
CA GLU A 128 -36.21 22.55 34.69
C GLU A 128 -35.28 22.02 33.61
N ASP A 129 -34.25 22.80 33.23
CA ASP A 129 -33.22 22.38 32.30
C ASP A 129 -32.47 21.15 32.81
N LEU A 130 -32.10 21.10 34.10
CA LEU A 130 -31.43 19.94 34.71
C LEU A 130 -32.28 18.68 34.61
N VAL A 131 -33.57 18.76 34.97
CA VAL A 131 -34.47 17.60 34.92
C VAL A 131 -34.76 17.18 33.48
N ASN A 132 -34.98 18.15 32.58
CA ASN A 132 -35.36 17.88 31.19
C ASN A 132 -34.20 17.50 30.28
N CYS A 133 -32.98 17.98 30.53
CA CYS A 133 -31.82 17.75 29.65
C CYS A 133 -30.82 16.76 30.23
N LEU A 134 -30.56 16.79 31.55
CA LEU A 134 -29.65 15.84 32.21
C LEU A 134 -30.37 14.67 32.87
N GLY A 135 -31.65 14.85 33.25
CA GLY A 135 -32.47 13.81 33.86
C GLY A 135 -33.27 12.97 32.87
N THR A 136 -33.37 13.39 31.61
CA THR A 136 -34.13 12.70 30.55
C THR A 136 -33.18 12.29 29.42
N ILE A 137 -33.13 10.99 29.11
CA ILE A 137 -32.29 10.46 28.02
C ILE A 137 -32.90 10.84 26.67
N ALA A 138 -32.05 11.15 25.68
CA ALA A 138 -32.44 11.50 24.31
C ALA A 138 -33.19 12.84 24.16
N LYS A 139 -33.06 13.75 25.14
CA LYS A 139 -33.59 15.11 25.07
C LYS A 139 -32.43 16.12 25.07
N SER A 140 -32.32 16.90 24.00
CA SER A 140 -31.24 17.89 23.85
C SER A 140 -31.78 19.33 23.89
N GLY A 141 -31.31 20.11 24.87
CA GLY A 141 -31.57 21.55 24.90
C GLY A 141 -30.87 22.33 23.78
N SER A 142 -29.78 21.79 23.19
CA SER A 142 -29.12 22.40 22.02
C SER A 142 -29.98 22.28 20.76
N LYS A 143 -30.59 21.12 20.53
CA LYS A 143 -31.53 20.93 19.42
C LYS A 143 -32.72 21.89 19.51
N LYS A 144 -33.34 21.99 20.69
CA LYS A 144 -34.48 22.90 20.92
C LYS A 144 -34.11 24.37 20.63
N PHE A 145 -32.94 24.81 21.09
CA PHE A 145 -32.47 26.17 20.83
C PHE A 145 -32.26 26.44 19.33
N VAL A 146 -31.67 25.50 18.58
CA VAL A 146 -31.49 25.63 17.13
C VAL A 146 -32.84 25.74 16.40
N GLU A 147 -33.82 24.92 16.78
CA GLU A 147 -35.18 24.94 16.22
C GLU A 147 -35.89 26.28 16.49
N GLU A 148 -35.77 26.82 17.71
CA GLU A 148 -36.33 28.12 18.11
C GLU A 148 -35.71 29.27 17.30
N GLN A 149 -34.38 29.31 17.19
CA GLN A 149 -33.63 30.34 16.47
C GLN A 149 -33.88 30.31 14.96
N THR A 150 -33.92 29.11 14.37
CA THR A 150 -34.25 28.92 12.95
C THR A 150 -35.67 29.43 12.65
N SER A 151 -36.62 29.14 13.54
CA SER A 151 -38.01 29.60 13.42
C SER A 151 -38.14 31.13 13.54
N GLN A 152 -37.21 31.78 14.23
CA GLN A 152 -37.14 33.24 14.39
C GLN A 152 -36.34 33.93 13.28
N GLY A 153 -35.85 33.20 12.26
CA GLY A 153 -35.12 33.76 11.12
C GLY A 153 -33.70 34.24 11.43
N HIS A 154 -33.13 33.84 12.57
CA HIS A 154 -31.77 34.19 12.97
C HIS A 154 -30.77 33.17 12.41
N ALA A 155 -29.71 33.63 11.72
CA ALA A 155 -28.79 32.78 10.95
C ALA A 155 -27.61 32.19 11.77
N SER A 156 -27.38 32.65 13.00
CA SER A 156 -26.15 32.33 13.76
C SER A 156 -26.30 31.13 14.70
N THR A 157 -26.62 29.94 14.17
CA THR A 157 -26.60 28.67 14.94
C THR A 157 -25.60 27.64 14.41
N GLU A 158 -24.76 28.03 13.43
CA GLU A 158 -23.77 27.17 12.76
C GLU A 158 -22.77 26.54 13.75
N GLY A 159 -22.49 27.21 14.88
CA GLY A 159 -21.53 26.74 15.89
C GLY A 159 -22.04 25.67 16.87
N ILE A 160 -23.33 25.35 16.89
CA ILE A 160 -23.91 24.42 17.88
C ILE A 160 -23.72 22.97 17.45
N ILE A 161 -23.12 22.13 18.27
CA ILE A 161 -22.71 20.78 17.92
C ILE A 161 -23.75 19.73 18.37
N GLY A 162 -24.38 19.90 19.53
CA GLY A 162 -25.24 18.88 20.18
C GLY A 162 -26.63 18.72 19.55
N GLN A 163 -27.02 17.47 19.24
CA GLN A 163 -28.36 17.15 18.68
C GLN A 163 -29.10 15.98 19.37
N PHE A 164 -28.37 15.01 19.92
CA PHE A 164 -28.97 13.73 20.37
C PHE A 164 -29.40 13.70 21.84
N GLY A 165 -28.76 14.46 22.72
CA GLY A 165 -29.10 14.46 24.16
C GLY A 165 -28.66 13.21 24.91
N VAL A 166 -27.57 12.56 24.45
CA VAL A 166 -26.96 11.39 25.13
C VAL A 166 -25.49 11.60 25.53
N GLY A 167 -24.82 12.63 24.98
CA GLY A 167 -23.38 12.84 25.15
C GLY A 167 -22.94 13.05 26.61
N PHE A 168 -23.77 13.62 27.47
CA PHE A 168 -23.46 13.79 28.89
C PHE A 168 -23.20 12.46 29.62
N TYR A 169 -23.97 11.43 29.28
CA TYR A 169 -23.87 10.12 29.91
C TYR A 169 -22.59 9.35 29.55
N SER A 170 -21.84 9.81 28.53
CA SER A 170 -20.48 9.30 28.24
C SER A 170 -19.52 9.46 29.43
N ALA A 171 -19.77 10.42 30.34
CA ALA A 171 -18.99 10.54 31.57
C ALA A 171 -19.15 9.32 32.49
N PHE A 172 -20.28 8.62 32.44
CA PHE A 172 -20.58 7.50 33.36
C PHE A 172 -19.72 6.26 33.06
N MET A 173 -19.19 6.18 31.84
CA MET A 173 -18.26 5.13 31.40
C MET A 173 -16.98 5.14 32.25
N VAL A 174 -16.52 6.34 32.61
CA VAL A 174 -15.23 6.56 33.28
C VAL A 174 -15.38 7.02 34.73
N ALA A 175 -16.57 7.45 35.15
CA ALA A 175 -16.81 8.06 36.46
C ALA A 175 -17.39 7.09 37.50
N ASN A 176 -16.95 7.25 38.75
CA ASN A 176 -17.62 6.76 39.96
C ASN A 176 -18.76 7.68 40.39
N SER A 177 -18.55 9.00 40.27
CA SER A 177 -19.55 10.02 40.58
C SER A 177 -19.38 11.23 39.68
N VAL A 178 -20.50 11.90 39.40
CA VAL A 178 -20.55 13.13 38.62
C VAL A 178 -21.34 14.18 39.41
N VAL A 179 -20.76 15.36 39.58
CA VAL A 179 -21.40 16.50 40.24
C VAL A 179 -21.44 17.67 39.26
N VAL A 180 -22.62 18.21 38.98
CA VAL A 180 -22.81 19.39 38.11
C VAL A 180 -23.28 20.55 38.97
N LYS A 181 -22.49 21.62 39.04
CA LYS A 181 -22.85 22.89 39.68
C LYS A 181 -23.14 23.89 38.57
N THR A 182 -24.32 24.48 38.54
CA THR A 182 -24.72 25.35 37.42
C THR A 182 -25.61 26.49 37.89
N ARG A 183 -25.50 27.65 37.21
CA ARG A 183 -26.41 28.78 37.37
C ARG A 183 -26.71 29.38 36.01
N LYS A 184 -27.99 29.43 35.67
CA LYS A 184 -28.49 30.06 34.45
C LYS A 184 -28.30 31.57 34.45
N GLU A 185 -27.91 32.12 33.32
CA GLU A 185 -27.81 33.56 33.14
C GLU A 185 -29.16 34.27 33.32
N GLY A 186 -29.16 35.31 34.15
CA GLY A 186 -30.38 36.04 34.55
C GLY A 186 -31.07 35.45 35.78
N SER A 187 -30.60 34.33 36.32
CA SER A 187 -31.08 33.75 37.58
C SER A 187 -30.14 34.07 38.74
N HIS A 188 -30.70 34.32 39.93
CA HIS A 188 -29.94 34.40 41.19
C HIS A 188 -29.73 33.03 41.84
N LYS A 189 -30.55 32.04 41.48
CA LYS A 189 -30.52 30.68 42.01
C LYS A 189 -29.61 29.79 41.19
N GLY A 190 -28.69 29.10 41.84
CA GLY A 190 -27.88 28.02 41.30
C GLY A 190 -28.36 26.64 41.80
N TYR A 191 -27.88 25.60 41.14
CA TYR A 191 -28.25 24.22 41.45
C TYR A 191 -27.03 23.29 41.44
N ILE A 192 -27.07 22.28 42.30
CA ILE A 192 -26.09 21.19 42.37
C ILE A 192 -26.80 19.88 42.06
N TRP A 193 -26.48 19.29 40.91
CA TRP A 193 -26.92 17.97 40.49
C TRP A 193 -25.84 16.94 40.86
N LYS A 194 -26.22 15.82 41.48
CA LYS A 194 -25.27 14.78 41.92
C LYS A 194 -25.72 13.40 41.46
N TRP A 195 -24.76 12.61 40.99
CA TRP A 195 -24.92 11.19 40.67
C TRP A 195 -23.74 10.39 41.24
N ASN A 196 -24.04 9.29 41.92
CA ASN A 196 -23.07 8.47 42.65
C ASN A 196 -23.00 7.03 42.13
N GLY A 197 -23.18 6.81 40.82
CA GLY A 197 -23.10 5.46 40.23
C GLY A 197 -24.39 4.63 40.27
N GLY A 198 -25.48 5.18 40.82
CA GLY A 198 -26.77 4.48 40.96
C GLY A 198 -27.83 4.88 39.92
N ASP A 199 -29.08 4.44 40.13
CA ASP A 199 -30.18 4.63 39.18
C ASP A 199 -30.91 5.98 39.33
N ALA A 200 -30.46 6.83 40.26
CA ALA A 200 -31.07 8.11 40.59
C ALA A 200 -30.03 9.21 40.76
N TYR A 201 -30.48 10.45 40.62
CA TYR A 201 -29.71 11.67 40.87
C TYR A 201 -30.46 12.57 41.86
N SER A 202 -29.74 13.47 42.52
CA SER A 202 -30.32 14.49 43.40
C SER A 202 -30.05 15.90 42.86
N VAL A 203 -30.97 16.84 43.11
CA VAL A 203 -30.80 18.26 42.77
C VAL A 203 -31.02 19.10 44.03
N GLU A 204 -30.00 19.89 44.39
CA GLU A 204 -30.01 20.81 45.53
C GLU A 204 -29.95 22.26 45.02
N GLU A 205 -30.69 23.17 45.64
CA GLU A 205 -30.67 24.62 45.33
C GLU A 205 -29.56 25.32 46.16
N THR A 206 -28.88 26.30 45.57
CA THR A 206 -27.81 27.08 46.21
C THR A 206 -27.76 28.51 45.67
N ASP A 207 -27.43 29.48 46.51
CA ASP A 207 -27.47 30.91 46.14
C ASP A 207 -26.13 31.45 45.59
N SER A 208 -25.03 30.70 45.73
CA SER A 208 -23.67 31.20 45.47
C SER A 208 -22.90 30.38 44.42
N LEU A 209 -23.28 30.46 43.15
CA LEU A 209 -22.54 29.88 42.01
C LEU A 209 -22.26 30.92 40.92
N PRO A 210 -21.13 30.84 40.18
CA PRO A 210 -20.90 31.67 38.99
C PRO A 210 -21.88 31.28 37.86
N VAL A 211 -22.08 32.19 36.88
CA VAL A 211 -22.88 31.86 35.67
C VAL A 211 -22.14 30.82 34.84
N GLY A 212 -22.86 29.82 34.34
CA GLY A 212 -22.30 28.73 33.55
C GLY A 212 -22.43 27.39 34.27
N SER A 213 -21.59 26.42 33.91
CA SER A 213 -21.62 25.09 34.51
C SER A 213 -20.21 24.59 34.87
N ARG A 214 -20.14 23.85 35.98
CA ARG A 214 -18.95 23.17 36.47
C ARG A 214 -19.28 21.71 36.70
N ILE A 215 -18.68 20.83 35.92
CA ILE A 215 -18.87 19.38 35.93
C ILE A 215 -17.64 18.73 36.55
N GLU A 216 -17.80 18.17 37.74
CA GLU A 216 -16.78 17.45 38.49
C GLU A 216 -16.98 15.95 38.27
N VAL A 217 -15.99 15.29 37.65
CA VAL A 217 -16.03 13.88 37.31
C VAL A 217 -14.97 13.14 38.14
N THR A 218 -15.42 12.39 39.14
CA THR A 218 -14.54 11.52 39.93
C THR A 218 -14.35 10.21 39.19
N LEU A 219 -13.13 9.96 38.70
CA LEU A 219 -12.81 8.84 37.83
C LEU A 219 -12.71 7.52 38.59
N ARG A 220 -13.07 6.43 37.90
CA ARG A 220 -12.87 5.06 38.36
C ARG A 220 -11.38 4.74 38.47
N PRO A 221 -10.97 3.84 39.38
CA PRO A 221 -9.62 3.29 39.37
C PRO A 221 -9.37 2.48 38.09
N GLY A 222 -8.10 2.20 37.79
CA GLY A 222 -7.69 1.49 36.57
C GLY A 222 -7.49 2.42 35.38
N ASP A 223 -7.90 1.99 34.18
CA ASP A 223 -7.64 2.71 32.93
C ASP A 223 -8.27 4.11 32.90
N ALA A 224 -9.41 4.33 33.55
CA ALA A 224 -10.06 5.64 33.60
C ALA A 224 -9.24 6.68 34.40
N ALA A 225 -8.38 6.26 35.34
CA ALA A 225 -7.60 7.18 36.17
C ALA A 225 -6.57 7.98 35.35
N GLN A 226 -6.18 7.49 34.17
CA GLN A 226 -5.26 8.21 33.28
C GLN A 226 -5.82 9.57 32.80
N PHE A 227 -7.15 9.73 32.78
CA PHE A 227 -7.79 10.98 32.38
C PHE A 227 -7.69 12.08 33.46
N ALA A 228 -7.12 11.78 34.64
CA ALA A 228 -6.72 12.78 35.61
C ALA A 228 -5.33 13.38 35.32
N LYS A 229 -4.62 12.90 34.28
CA LYS A 229 -3.31 13.41 33.87
C LYS A 229 -3.46 14.48 32.81
N LYS A 230 -2.76 15.60 33.00
CA LYS A 230 -2.74 16.73 32.04
C LYS A 230 -2.40 16.27 30.63
N ASP A 231 -1.33 15.48 30.47
CA ASP A 231 -0.84 15.07 29.15
C ASP A 231 -1.86 14.25 28.37
N LYS A 232 -2.58 13.34 29.03
CA LYS A 232 -3.62 12.55 28.38
C LYS A 232 -4.82 13.40 27.98
N VAL A 233 -5.23 14.36 28.82
CA VAL A 233 -6.30 15.30 28.47
C VAL A 233 -5.91 16.16 27.27
N VAL A 234 -4.67 16.65 27.23
CA VAL A 234 -4.13 17.42 26.09
C VAL A 234 -4.10 16.57 24.81
N GLU A 235 -3.67 15.31 24.89
CA GLU A 235 -3.69 14.36 23.77
C GLU A 235 -5.10 14.20 23.18
N VAL A 236 -6.11 14.01 24.04
CA VAL A 236 -7.50 13.81 23.62
C VAL A 236 -8.09 15.10 23.03
N ILE A 237 -7.79 16.27 23.61
CA ILE A 237 -8.20 17.56 23.05
C ILE A 237 -7.56 17.78 21.67
N ASN A 238 -6.26 17.49 21.53
CA ASN A 238 -5.56 17.60 20.25
C ASN A 238 -6.15 16.68 19.18
N LYS A 239 -6.67 15.51 19.58
CA LYS A 239 -7.32 14.57 18.67
C LYS A 239 -8.71 15.05 18.23
N TYR A 240 -9.60 15.43 19.16
CA TYR A 240 -11.02 15.63 18.83
C TYR A 240 -11.49 17.09 18.76
N SER A 241 -10.90 17.95 19.58
CA SER A 241 -11.44 19.27 19.94
C SER A 241 -10.47 20.42 19.64
N TYR A 242 -9.37 20.13 18.94
CA TYR A 242 -8.30 21.09 18.68
C TYR A 242 -8.76 22.32 17.90
N PHE A 243 -9.79 22.18 17.06
CA PHE A 243 -10.26 23.24 16.17
C PHE A 243 -11.57 23.89 16.62
N ILE A 244 -11.98 23.64 17.87
CA ILE A 244 -13.06 24.39 18.49
C ILE A 244 -12.65 25.87 18.59
N THR A 245 -13.57 26.76 18.22
CA THR A 245 -13.34 28.20 18.09
C THR A 245 -12.97 28.87 19.42
N LEU A 246 -13.48 28.33 20.52
CA LEU A 246 -13.36 28.91 21.86
C LEU A 246 -12.06 28.43 22.54
N PRO A 247 -11.35 29.28 23.30
CA PRO A 247 -10.17 28.88 24.05
C PRO A 247 -10.44 27.72 25.02
N ILE A 248 -9.60 26.69 24.95
CA ILE A 248 -9.59 25.55 25.87
C ILE A 248 -8.33 25.66 26.74
N MET A 249 -8.56 25.90 28.03
CA MET A 249 -7.52 26.07 29.04
C MET A 249 -7.41 24.80 29.87
N VAL A 250 -6.27 24.11 29.85
CA VAL A 250 -6.00 22.93 30.69
C VAL A 250 -5.00 23.30 31.77
N ASN A 251 -5.41 23.26 33.04
CA ASN A 251 -4.59 23.67 34.20
C ASN A 251 -3.95 25.07 34.03
N GLY A 252 -4.67 26.00 33.39
CA GLY A 252 -4.21 27.38 33.15
C GLY A 252 -3.45 27.61 31.84
N GLU A 253 -3.19 26.56 31.05
CA GLU A 253 -2.50 26.69 29.75
C GLU A 253 -3.45 26.48 28.57
N ARG A 254 -3.34 27.34 27.54
CA ARG A 254 -4.16 27.23 26.33
C ARG A 254 -3.65 26.11 25.43
N VAL A 255 -4.53 25.16 25.07
CA VAL A 255 -4.16 24.00 24.24
C VAL A 255 -4.44 24.24 22.75
N ASN A 256 -5.60 24.78 22.39
CA ASN A 256 -5.97 25.05 21.00
C ASN A 256 -5.48 26.43 20.54
N THR A 257 -4.42 26.43 19.72
CA THR A 257 -3.76 27.66 19.24
C THR A 257 -3.84 27.89 17.74
N VAL A 258 -4.27 26.90 16.96
CA VAL A 258 -4.33 26.97 15.50
C VAL A 258 -5.76 27.15 15.04
N ASP A 259 -5.97 28.09 14.13
CA ASP A 259 -7.28 28.37 13.55
C ASP A 259 -7.71 27.28 12.56
N ALA A 260 -9.03 27.08 12.45
CA ALA A 260 -9.64 26.20 11.46
C ALA A 260 -9.58 26.81 10.05
N ILE A 261 -8.38 26.87 9.45
CA ILE A 261 -8.12 27.62 8.20
C ILE A 261 -8.93 27.11 7.00
N TRP A 262 -9.41 25.87 7.01
CA TRP A 262 -10.29 25.32 5.97
C TRP A 262 -11.65 26.04 5.91
N THR A 263 -12.09 26.63 7.04
CA THR A 263 -13.32 27.40 7.14
C THR A 263 -13.17 28.84 6.62
N MET A 264 -11.94 29.36 6.55
CA MET A 264 -11.64 30.72 6.09
C MET A 264 -11.83 30.85 4.58
N ASN A 265 -11.84 32.08 4.05
CA ASN A 265 -11.83 32.29 2.60
C ASN A 265 -10.43 31.93 2.06
N PRO A 266 -10.29 31.11 1.00
CA PRO A 266 -8.99 30.73 0.45
C PRO A 266 -8.07 31.92 0.15
N LYS A 267 -8.63 33.08 -0.23
CA LYS A 267 -7.84 34.29 -0.51
C LYS A 267 -7.21 34.93 0.73
N GLY A 268 -7.71 34.62 1.92
CA GLY A 268 -7.23 35.15 3.20
C GLY A 268 -6.26 34.22 3.93
N VAL A 269 -5.94 33.05 3.37
CA VAL A 269 -5.03 32.07 3.99
C VAL A 269 -3.66 32.18 3.32
N THR A 270 -2.63 32.47 4.12
CA THR A 270 -1.26 32.61 3.59
C THR A 270 -0.55 31.25 3.47
N PRO A 271 0.51 31.13 2.66
CA PRO A 271 1.32 29.91 2.58
C PRO A 271 1.88 29.45 3.94
N GLU A 272 2.25 30.38 4.81
CA GLU A 272 2.79 30.09 6.15
C GLU A 272 1.73 29.47 7.07
N MET A 273 0.47 29.90 6.92
CA MET A 273 -0.67 29.29 7.62
C MET A 273 -0.87 27.85 7.16
N HIS A 274 -0.74 27.59 5.85
CA HIS A 274 -0.80 26.22 5.31
C HIS A 274 0.35 25.34 5.83
N ASP A 275 1.58 25.84 5.84
CA ASP A 275 2.76 25.11 6.37
C ASP A 275 2.57 24.77 7.86
N THR A 276 2.12 25.73 8.66
CA THR A 276 1.89 25.55 10.10
C THR A 276 0.78 24.52 10.35
N PHE A 277 -0.33 24.64 9.61
CA PHE A 277 -1.44 23.72 9.70
C PHE A 277 -1.06 22.30 9.25
N PHE A 278 -0.33 22.16 8.14
CA PHE A 278 0.13 20.88 7.63
C PHE A 278 1.00 20.16 8.67
N ARG A 279 1.98 20.86 9.27
CA ARG A 279 2.83 20.30 10.33
C ARG A 279 2.03 19.84 11.56
N GLN A 280 1.02 20.62 11.95
CA GLN A 280 0.18 20.27 13.09
C GLN A 280 -0.68 19.02 12.81
N LEU A 281 -1.20 18.93 11.58
CA LEU A 281 -1.97 17.79 11.10
C LEU A 281 -1.10 16.51 11.04
N THR A 282 0.10 16.59 10.47
CA THR A 282 1.01 15.45 10.36
C THR A 282 1.55 15.00 11.71
N LYS A 283 1.86 15.92 12.62
CA LYS A 283 2.28 15.58 13.99
C LYS A 283 1.24 14.74 14.74
N THR A 284 -0.04 15.02 14.53
CA THR A 284 -1.14 14.40 15.29
C THR A 284 -1.64 13.10 14.64
N HIS A 285 -1.78 13.09 13.32
CA HIS A 285 -2.45 11.99 12.61
C HIS A 285 -1.55 11.18 11.68
N LEU A 286 -0.43 11.74 11.21
CA LEU A 286 0.44 11.13 10.20
C LEU A 286 1.93 11.37 10.48
N PRO A 287 2.50 10.82 11.59
CA PRO A 287 3.84 11.19 12.05
C PRO A 287 4.96 10.90 11.04
N HIS A 288 4.75 9.95 10.13
CA HIS A 288 5.69 9.59 9.08
C HIS A 288 5.93 10.72 8.06
N LEU A 289 5.02 11.70 7.96
CA LEU A 289 5.12 12.87 7.09
C LEU A 289 5.61 14.13 7.83
N GLY A 290 6.16 13.99 9.04
CA GLY A 290 6.51 15.13 9.90
C GLY A 290 7.56 16.09 9.30
N ASN A 291 8.38 15.61 8.36
CA ASN A 291 9.42 16.41 7.70
C ASN A 291 8.96 17.02 6.36
N ASP A 292 7.76 16.69 5.90
CA ASP A 292 7.27 17.14 4.60
C ASP A 292 6.65 18.54 4.65
N ARG A 293 6.42 19.09 3.46
CA ARG A 293 5.69 20.33 3.23
C ARG A 293 4.57 20.10 2.20
N PRO A 294 3.54 20.94 2.17
CA PRO A 294 2.51 20.87 1.14
C PRO A 294 3.08 21.29 -0.23
N GLN A 295 3.20 20.35 -1.16
CA GLN A 295 3.56 20.62 -2.57
C GLN A 295 2.39 21.24 -3.34
N TYR A 296 1.19 20.74 -3.11
CA TYR A 296 -0.07 21.28 -3.64
C TYR A 296 -1.08 21.50 -2.52
N ILE A 297 -1.94 22.49 -2.74
CA ILE A 297 -2.92 22.97 -1.79
C ILE A 297 -4.26 23.05 -2.52
N ILE A 298 -5.22 22.23 -2.08
CA ILE A 298 -6.56 22.14 -2.66
C ILE A 298 -7.53 22.62 -1.58
N HIS A 299 -7.81 23.93 -1.58
CA HIS A 299 -8.80 24.54 -0.69
C HIS A 299 -10.13 24.71 -1.43
N TYR A 300 -11.14 23.95 -1.02
CA TYR A 300 -12.44 23.94 -1.65
C TYR A 300 -13.56 24.20 -0.65
N LYS A 301 -14.50 25.07 -1.05
CA LYS A 301 -15.68 25.44 -0.26
C LYS A 301 -16.89 25.47 -1.18
N ALA A 302 -17.98 24.83 -0.77
CA ALA A 302 -19.28 24.93 -1.41
C ALA A 302 -20.41 24.79 -0.38
N ASP A 303 -21.53 25.45 -0.63
CA ASP A 303 -22.75 25.36 0.19
C ASP A 303 -23.84 24.50 -0.46
N ALA A 304 -23.72 24.28 -1.78
CA ALA A 304 -24.64 23.47 -2.57
C ALA A 304 -23.85 22.61 -3.59
N PRO A 305 -24.32 21.38 -3.93
CA PRO A 305 -25.53 20.72 -3.42
C PRO A 305 -25.38 20.12 -2.01
N ILE A 306 -24.16 20.10 -1.48
CA ILE A 306 -23.82 19.67 -0.11
C ILE A 306 -22.88 20.73 0.45
N ASN A 307 -23.06 21.10 1.72
CA ASN A 307 -22.12 21.93 2.45
C ASN A 307 -20.80 21.19 2.66
N VAL A 308 -19.73 21.72 2.09
CA VAL A 308 -18.39 21.16 2.20
C VAL A 308 -17.36 22.26 2.34
N ARG A 309 -16.45 22.07 3.29
CA ARG A 309 -15.26 22.87 3.53
C ARG A 309 -14.09 21.90 3.62
N SER A 310 -13.28 21.82 2.57
CA SER A 310 -12.16 20.88 2.53
C SER A 310 -10.85 21.59 2.27
N LEU A 311 -9.81 21.11 2.93
CA LEU A 311 -8.44 21.53 2.71
C LEU A 311 -7.56 20.28 2.61
N LEU A 312 -7.13 19.99 1.39
CA LEU A 312 -6.35 18.81 1.04
C LEU A 312 -4.97 19.23 0.55
N TYR A 313 -3.96 18.43 0.88
CA TYR A 313 -2.57 18.64 0.55
C TYR A 313 -1.98 17.43 -0.14
N VAL A 314 -1.01 17.70 -1.01
CA VAL A 314 -0.07 16.70 -1.52
C VAL A 314 1.25 16.89 -0.78
N PRO A 315 1.77 15.87 -0.07
CA PRO A 315 3.10 15.93 0.54
C PRO A 315 4.22 16.14 -0.49
N SER A 316 5.32 16.78 -0.07
CA SER A 316 6.44 17.13 -0.96
C SER A 316 7.37 15.98 -1.33
N HIS A 317 7.36 14.87 -0.59
CA HIS A 317 8.23 13.75 -0.92
C HIS A 317 7.73 12.98 -2.15
N SER A 318 8.65 12.24 -2.76
CA SER A 318 8.33 11.29 -3.80
C SER A 318 8.02 9.94 -3.17
N VAL A 319 6.89 9.34 -3.56
CA VAL A 319 6.43 8.08 -2.99
C VAL A 319 7.24 6.92 -3.57
N SER A 320 7.87 6.14 -2.69
CA SER A 320 8.58 4.92 -3.11
C SER A 320 7.60 3.79 -3.43
N GLN A 321 8.02 2.81 -4.23
CA GLN A 321 7.18 1.61 -4.50
C GLN A 321 6.82 0.85 -3.21
N LEU A 322 7.72 0.85 -2.21
CA LEU A 322 7.47 0.20 -0.92
C LEU A 322 6.37 0.93 -0.13
N GLU A 323 6.42 2.25 -0.11
CA GLU A 323 5.40 3.09 0.54
C GLU A 323 4.05 2.99 -0.17
N PHE A 324 4.04 3.00 -1.50
CA PHE A 324 2.84 2.76 -2.29
C PHE A 324 2.18 1.41 -1.93
N ALA A 325 2.98 0.36 -1.77
CA ALA A 325 2.52 -0.98 -1.41
C ALA A 325 2.04 -1.08 0.04
N SER A 326 2.72 -0.45 1.00
CA SER A 326 2.36 -0.49 2.43
C SER A 326 1.15 0.40 2.78
N SER A 327 0.86 1.42 1.96
CA SER A 327 -0.23 2.38 2.16
C SER A 327 -1.58 1.95 1.59
N ALA A 328 -1.72 0.72 1.07
CA ALA A 328 -2.91 0.25 0.34
C ALA A 328 -4.25 0.51 1.07
N ASP A 329 -4.25 0.39 2.40
CA ASP A 329 -5.43 0.58 3.25
C ASP A 329 -5.38 1.87 4.10
N GLN A 330 -4.47 2.79 3.84
CA GLN A 330 -4.37 4.04 4.61
C GLN A 330 -5.15 5.18 3.94
N SER A 331 -5.56 6.18 4.73
CA SER A 331 -6.12 7.45 4.24
C SER A 331 -5.52 8.57 5.07
N GLY A 332 -5.07 9.65 4.43
CA GLY A 332 -4.56 10.84 5.12
C GLY A 332 -5.62 11.90 5.40
N VAL A 333 -6.89 11.66 5.04
CA VAL A 333 -7.97 12.66 5.15
C VAL A 333 -8.88 12.34 6.32
N SER A 334 -9.09 13.34 7.18
CA SER A 334 -9.97 13.23 8.34
C SER A 334 -11.30 13.96 8.12
N LEU A 335 -12.39 13.37 8.62
CA LEU A 335 -13.73 13.94 8.54
C LEU A 335 -14.07 14.68 9.84
N TYR A 336 -14.46 15.94 9.68
CA TYR A 336 -14.98 16.82 10.70
C TYR A 336 -16.44 17.14 10.42
N ALA A 337 -17.18 17.46 11.47
CA ALA A 337 -18.47 18.10 11.37
C ALA A 337 -18.51 19.22 12.40
N ARG A 338 -18.75 20.46 11.97
CA ARG A 338 -18.75 21.64 12.84
C ARG A 338 -17.45 21.75 13.63
N ARG A 339 -16.31 21.51 12.95
CA ARG A 339 -14.94 21.55 13.50
C ARG A 339 -14.62 20.51 14.58
N VAL A 340 -15.51 19.54 14.84
CA VAL A 340 -15.23 18.39 15.72
C VAL A 340 -14.86 17.18 14.88
N LEU A 341 -13.79 16.48 15.26
CA LEU A 341 -13.37 15.26 14.56
C LEU A 341 -14.42 14.16 14.75
N ILE A 342 -14.94 13.64 13.64
CA ILE A 342 -15.88 12.51 13.60
C ILE A 342 -15.12 11.22 13.35
N LYS A 343 -14.29 11.20 12.32
CA LYS A 343 -13.51 10.02 11.92
C LYS A 343 -12.15 10.43 11.38
N SER A 344 -11.09 10.01 12.06
CA SER A 344 -9.72 10.11 11.55
C SER A 344 -9.52 9.14 10.38
N ASN A 345 -8.71 9.53 9.39
CA ASN A 345 -8.32 8.66 8.27
C ASN A 345 -9.55 8.03 7.58
N ALA A 346 -10.54 8.85 7.26
CA ALA A 346 -11.81 8.45 6.69
C ALA A 346 -11.63 8.02 5.23
N LYS A 347 -11.40 6.71 5.03
CA LYS A 347 -11.21 6.07 3.71
C LYS A 347 -12.39 6.25 2.76
N ASP A 348 -13.57 6.53 3.31
CA ASP A 348 -14.82 6.66 2.57
C ASP A 348 -14.96 8.00 1.83
N LEU A 349 -14.12 9.00 2.16
CA LEU A 349 -14.21 10.35 1.59
C LEU A 349 -13.60 10.51 0.21
N LEU A 350 -12.61 9.67 -0.12
CA LEU A 350 -11.89 9.74 -1.38
C LEU A 350 -11.71 8.32 -1.94
N PRO A 351 -11.67 8.16 -3.26
CA PRO A 351 -11.34 6.88 -3.87
C PRO A 351 -9.90 6.48 -3.52
N ARG A 352 -9.64 5.17 -3.56
CA ARG A 352 -8.36 4.57 -3.14
C ARG A 352 -7.14 5.13 -3.88
N TYR A 353 -7.31 5.54 -5.13
CA TYR A 353 -6.23 6.14 -5.93
C TYR A 353 -5.89 7.59 -5.54
N LEU A 354 -6.66 8.22 -4.65
CA LEU A 354 -6.37 9.55 -4.09
C LEU A 354 -5.93 9.49 -2.62
N ARG A 355 -5.62 8.30 -2.09
CA ARG A 355 -5.27 8.09 -0.68
C ARG A 355 -4.00 8.79 -0.21
N PHE A 356 -3.17 9.23 -1.15
CA PHE A 356 -1.96 10.01 -0.87
C PHE A 356 -2.28 11.44 -0.40
N LEU A 357 -3.52 11.91 -0.60
CA LEU A 357 -3.94 13.20 -0.10
C LEU A 357 -4.06 13.20 1.42
N VAL A 358 -3.60 14.29 2.00
CA VAL A 358 -3.62 14.53 3.44
C VAL A 358 -4.43 15.77 3.72
N GLY A 359 -5.32 15.74 4.70
CA GLY A 359 -6.12 16.94 4.98
C GLY A 359 -7.34 16.73 5.82
N VAL A 360 -8.23 17.72 5.72
CA VAL A 360 -9.49 17.76 6.46
C VAL A 360 -10.65 18.04 5.52
N VAL A 361 -11.77 17.37 5.79
CA VAL A 361 -13.06 17.64 5.16
C VAL A 361 -14.03 17.91 6.30
N ASP A 362 -14.67 19.08 6.29
CA ASP A 362 -15.70 19.47 7.23
C ASP A 362 -17.02 19.64 6.48
N SER A 363 -18.06 18.95 6.94
CA SER A 363 -19.38 18.98 6.32
C SER A 363 -20.46 18.85 7.38
N GLU A 364 -21.40 19.79 7.37
CA GLU A 364 -22.52 19.83 8.32
C GLU A 364 -23.68 18.91 7.92
N ASP A 365 -23.73 18.53 6.64
CA ASP A 365 -24.79 17.72 6.06
C ASP A 365 -24.57 16.22 6.26
N VAL A 366 -23.37 15.80 6.71
CA VAL A 366 -23.08 14.38 6.95
C VAL A 366 -23.89 13.91 8.16
N PRO A 367 -24.81 12.95 7.99
CA PRO A 367 -25.60 12.45 9.10
C PRO A 367 -24.71 11.69 10.06
N LEU A 368 -24.71 12.13 11.31
CA LEU A 368 -23.94 11.50 12.37
C LEU A 368 -24.75 10.38 13.00
N ASN A 369 -24.09 9.26 13.30
CA ASN A 369 -24.69 8.24 14.14
C ASN A 369 -24.68 8.68 15.62
N LEU A 370 -25.39 7.94 16.48
CA LEU A 370 -25.52 8.29 17.91
C LEU A 370 -24.16 8.35 18.65
N SER A 371 -23.17 7.54 18.23
CA SER A 371 -21.82 7.55 18.80
C SER A 371 -20.89 8.62 18.22
N ARG A 372 -21.23 9.18 17.05
CA ARG A 372 -20.43 10.10 16.24
C ARG A 372 -19.07 9.56 15.81
N GLU A 373 -18.97 8.26 15.59
CA GLU A 373 -17.71 7.57 15.20
C GLU A 373 -17.86 6.71 13.94
N MET A 374 -19.04 6.10 13.74
CA MET A 374 -19.29 5.23 12.60
C MET A 374 -20.04 6.01 11.53
N LEU A 375 -19.41 6.12 10.36
CA LEU A 375 -20.07 6.65 9.18
C LEU A 375 -20.99 5.56 8.63
N GLN A 376 -22.29 5.85 8.62
CA GLN A 376 -23.23 5.08 7.83
C GLN A 376 -22.99 5.42 6.35
N MET A 377 -23.02 4.41 5.49
CA MET A 377 -22.90 4.57 4.03
C MET A 377 -24.16 5.27 3.50
N ASP A 378 -24.20 6.59 3.64
CA ASP A 378 -25.29 7.44 3.19
C ASP A 378 -25.05 7.92 1.75
N ALA A 379 -26.13 8.17 1.01
CA ALA A 379 -26.12 8.86 -0.26
C ALA A 379 -25.40 10.23 -0.19
N VAL A 380 -25.45 10.91 0.96
CA VAL A 380 -24.69 12.17 1.19
C VAL A 380 -23.18 11.92 1.10
N LEU A 381 -22.67 10.88 1.76
CA LEU A 381 -21.23 10.57 1.77
C LEU A 381 -20.74 10.17 0.38
N VAL A 382 -21.53 9.39 -0.37
CA VAL A 382 -21.22 9.02 -1.76
C VAL A 382 -21.15 10.24 -2.67
N LYS A 383 -22.11 11.17 -2.53
CA LYS A 383 -22.10 12.45 -3.27
C LYS A 383 -20.91 13.33 -2.87
N LEU A 384 -20.61 13.42 -1.58
CA LEU A 384 -19.45 14.16 -1.07
C LEU A 384 -18.16 13.61 -1.67
N ARG A 385 -17.97 12.28 -1.66
CA ARG A 385 -16.82 11.63 -2.29
C ARG A 385 -16.70 11.98 -3.77
N HIS A 386 -17.81 11.96 -4.52
CA HIS A 386 -17.81 12.30 -5.94
C HIS A 386 -17.41 13.77 -6.17
N ILE A 387 -18.00 14.71 -5.42
CA ILE A 387 -17.67 16.14 -5.51
C ILE A 387 -16.20 16.40 -5.20
N LEU A 388 -15.67 15.81 -4.12
CA LEU A 388 -14.26 15.96 -3.75
C LEU A 388 -13.34 15.39 -4.83
N THR A 389 -13.67 14.21 -5.36
CA THR A 389 -12.90 13.55 -6.42
C THR A 389 -12.85 14.42 -7.68
N ASP A 390 -14.00 14.91 -8.15
CA ASP A 390 -14.08 15.77 -9.33
C ASP A 390 -13.27 17.07 -9.14
N LYS A 391 -13.31 17.65 -7.93
CA LYS A 391 -12.53 18.86 -7.61
C LYS A 391 -11.04 18.60 -7.60
N VAL A 392 -10.59 17.48 -7.04
CA VAL A 392 -9.18 17.08 -7.04
C VAL A 392 -8.69 16.82 -8.48
N VAL A 393 -9.42 16.02 -9.27
CA VAL A 393 -9.06 15.73 -10.66
C VAL A 393 -9.01 17.02 -11.48
N SER A 394 -10.03 17.88 -11.36
CA SER A 394 -10.07 19.17 -12.05
C SER A 394 -8.91 20.09 -11.65
N TYR A 395 -8.54 20.09 -10.36
CA TYR A 395 -7.39 20.85 -9.87
C TYR A 395 -6.10 20.41 -10.56
N PHE A 396 -5.83 19.11 -10.61
CA PHE A 396 -4.63 18.58 -11.25
C PHE A 396 -4.60 18.79 -12.76
N VAL A 397 -5.75 18.69 -13.45
CA VAL A 397 -5.83 19.04 -14.89
C VAL A 397 -5.49 20.52 -15.13
N ASN A 398 -5.91 21.41 -14.24
CA ASN A 398 -5.59 22.83 -14.34
C ASN A 398 -4.12 23.13 -14.01
N GLU A 399 -3.57 22.52 -12.96
CA GLU A 399 -2.15 22.66 -12.61
C GLU A 399 -1.24 22.10 -13.71
N MET A 400 -1.64 21.00 -14.36
CA MET A 400 -0.93 20.46 -15.52
C MET A 400 -0.81 21.47 -16.68
N LYS A 401 -1.82 22.33 -16.88
CA LYS A 401 -1.82 23.39 -17.90
C LYS A 401 -1.06 24.64 -17.45
N LYS A 402 -1.13 24.96 -16.17
CA LYS A 402 -0.56 26.19 -15.58
C LYS A 402 0.95 26.07 -15.34
N ASP A 403 1.39 24.96 -14.76
CA ASP A 403 2.79 24.70 -14.44
C ASP A 403 3.14 23.24 -14.76
N ARG A 404 3.50 23.02 -16.02
CA ARG A 404 3.82 21.70 -16.57
C ARG A 404 5.05 21.08 -15.92
N ILE A 405 6.03 21.89 -15.48
CA ILE A 405 7.29 21.41 -14.90
C ILE A 405 6.99 20.85 -13.51
N LYS A 406 6.32 21.64 -12.66
CA LYS A 406 5.92 21.19 -11.32
C LYS A 406 5.00 19.97 -11.38
N TYR A 407 4.08 19.93 -12.33
CA TYR A 407 3.20 18.78 -12.51
C TYR A 407 3.96 17.52 -12.95
N LYS A 408 4.96 17.65 -13.82
CA LYS A 408 5.82 16.52 -14.24
C LYS A 408 6.56 15.91 -13.04
N GLU A 409 7.10 16.73 -12.16
CA GLU A 409 7.77 16.27 -10.93
C GLU A 409 6.79 15.50 -10.03
N PHE A 410 5.62 16.07 -9.78
CA PHE A 410 4.55 15.39 -9.04
C PHE A 410 4.11 14.07 -9.69
N TYR A 411 3.87 14.08 -11.00
CA TYR A 411 3.46 12.89 -11.75
C TYR A 411 4.50 11.77 -11.62
N SER A 412 5.79 12.10 -11.65
CA SER A 412 6.84 11.09 -11.48
C SER A 412 6.78 10.35 -10.14
N GLY A 413 6.44 11.05 -9.05
CA GLY A 413 6.32 10.47 -7.72
C GLY A 413 4.96 9.79 -7.43
N TYR A 414 3.88 10.22 -8.08
CA TYR A 414 2.52 9.81 -7.72
C TYR A 414 1.75 9.08 -8.84
N SER A 415 2.31 8.92 -10.04
CA SER A 415 1.61 8.30 -11.18
C SER A 415 1.11 6.89 -10.92
N LEU A 416 1.78 6.11 -10.05
CA LEU A 416 1.35 4.75 -9.69
C LEU A 416 -0.05 4.72 -9.09
N TYR A 417 -0.44 5.75 -8.33
CA TYR A 417 -1.78 5.85 -7.78
C TYR A 417 -2.82 5.99 -8.89
N PHE A 418 -2.59 6.86 -9.88
CA PHE A 418 -3.49 7.02 -11.01
C PHE A 418 -3.57 5.76 -11.87
N LYS A 419 -2.43 5.10 -12.13
CA LYS A 419 -2.38 3.83 -12.86
C LYS A 419 -3.15 2.73 -12.12
N GLU A 420 -3.02 2.63 -10.79
CA GLU A 420 -3.82 1.72 -9.95
C GLU A 420 -5.32 2.03 -10.10
N GLY A 421 -5.71 3.31 -9.98
CA GLY A 421 -7.10 3.73 -10.12
C GLY A 421 -7.74 3.25 -11.42
N ILE A 422 -7.05 3.42 -12.56
CA ILE A 422 -7.56 2.96 -13.87
C ILE A 422 -7.71 1.44 -13.93
N CYS A 423 -6.82 0.70 -13.27
CA CYS A 423 -6.86 -0.76 -13.23
C CYS A 423 -7.96 -1.30 -12.30
N THR A 424 -8.25 -0.60 -11.20
CA THR A 424 -9.19 -1.07 -10.18
C THR A 424 -10.62 -0.58 -10.39
N GLU A 425 -10.80 0.60 -10.97
CA GLU A 425 -12.13 1.17 -11.21
C GLU A 425 -12.86 0.40 -12.30
N THR A 426 -14.17 0.24 -12.16
CA THR A 426 -15.01 -0.45 -13.16
C THR A 426 -15.76 0.51 -14.08
N ASP A 427 -16.03 1.73 -13.60
CA ASP A 427 -16.75 2.75 -14.37
C ASP A 427 -15.81 3.41 -15.39
N GLN A 428 -16.20 3.34 -16.66
CA GLN A 428 -15.42 3.89 -17.77
C GLN A 428 -15.24 5.41 -17.66
N ASN A 429 -16.24 6.15 -17.17
CA ASN A 429 -16.14 7.60 -17.03
C ASN A 429 -15.08 7.98 -15.99
N ILE A 430 -15.01 7.23 -14.88
CA ILE A 430 -14.00 7.44 -13.83
C ILE A 430 -12.61 7.11 -14.38
N LYS A 431 -12.47 6.01 -15.14
CA LYS A 431 -11.20 5.68 -15.83
C LYS A 431 -10.75 6.80 -16.75
N GLU A 432 -11.64 7.39 -17.54
CA GLU A 432 -11.31 8.50 -18.44
C GLU A 432 -10.96 9.78 -17.66
N GLN A 433 -11.65 10.06 -16.55
CA GLN A 433 -11.28 11.16 -15.66
C GLN A 433 -9.86 10.99 -15.11
N ILE A 434 -9.50 9.80 -14.64
CA ILE A 434 -8.13 9.51 -14.16
C ILE A 434 -7.14 9.54 -15.33
N GLY A 435 -7.52 9.01 -16.49
CA GLY A 435 -6.71 9.02 -17.72
C GLY A 435 -6.31 10.42 -18.15
N SER A 436 -7.14 11.43 -17.86
CA SER A 436 -6.82 12.83 -18.14
C SER A 436 -5.62 13.38 -17.36
N LEU A 437 -5.20 12.68 -16.29
CA LEU A 437 -4.04 13.00 -15.46
C LEU A 437 -2.75 12.31 -15.93
N LEU A 438 -2.84 11.41 -16.90
CA LEU A 438 -1.69 10.66 -17.38
C LEU A 438 -0.84 11.47 -18.36
N LEU A 439 0.47 11.24 -18.29
CA LEU A 439 1.47 11.82 -19.17
C LEU A 439 2.31 10.72 -19.80
N PHE A 440 2.57 10.87 -21.10
CA PHE A 440 3.35 9.96 -21.93
C PHE A 440 4.24 10.74 -22.87
N GLU A 441 5.28 10.11 -23.41
CA GLU A 441 5.94 10.66 -24.59
C GLU A 441 5.15 10.32 -25.86
N SER A 442 5.37 11.10 -26.92
CA SER A 442 4.74 10.90 -28.22
C SER A 442 5.78 10.94 -29.32
N SER A 443 5.55 10.15 -30.36
CA SER A 443 6.35 10.14 -31.59
C SER A 443 6.36 11.48 -32.32
N ASN A 444 5.31 12.28 -32.19
CA ASN A 444 5.19 13.59 -32.85
C ASN A 444 5.88 14.72 -32.08
N LEU A 445 6.39 14.43 -30.89
CA LEU A 445 7.05 15.40 -30.01
C LEU A 445 8.53 15.07 -29.86
N LYS A 446 9.30 16.06 -29.43
CA LYS A 446 10.73 15.88 -29.13
C LYS A 446 10.92 14.95 -27.93
N GLU A 447 12.04 14.25 -27.91
CA GLU A 447 12.49 13.43 -26.78
C GLU A 447 12.38 14.19 -25.44
N GLY A 448 11.89 13.50 -24.39
CA GLY A 448 11.69 14.07 -23.06
C GLY A 448 10.43 14.93 -22.90
N THR A 449 9.72 15.23 -24.00
CA THR A 449 8.51 16.06 -23.99
C THR A 449 7.29 15.19 -23.74
N LEU A 450 6.65 15.41 -22.58
CA LEU A 450 5.45 14.68 -22.18
C LEU A 450 4.17 15.37 -22.67
N THR A 451 3.22 14.56 -23.13
CA THR A 451 1.89 14.95 -23.56
C THR A 451 0.82 14.15 -22.82
N SER A 452 -0.38 14.72 -22.70
CA SER A 452 -1.55 14.03 -22.12
C SER A 452 -2.40 13.35 -23.20
N LEU A 453 -3.27 12.44 -22.78
CA LEU A 453 -4.27 11.83 -23.69
C LEU A 453 -5.19 12.87 -24.32
N ASN A 454 -5.53 13.95 -23.58
CA ASN A 454 -6.33 15.04 -24.14
C ASN A 454 -5.61 15.72 -25.30
N GLU A 455 -4.33 16.05 -25.11
CA GLU A 455 -3.51 16.70 -26.13
C GLU A 455 -3.26 15.81 -27.34
N TYR A 456 -3.12 14.48 -27.15
CA TYR A 456 -3.08 13.53 -28.25
C TYR A 456 -4.38 13.58 -29.06
N VAL A 457 -5.54 13.49 -28.39
CA VAL A 457 -6.85 13.55 -29.05
C VAL A 457 -7.05 14.85 -29.83
N ASP A 458 -6.59 15.97 -29.28
CA ASP A 458 -6.70 17.28 -29.94
C ASP A 458 -5.81 17.38 -31.21
N ARG A 459 -4.76 16.54 -31.34
CA ARG A 459 -3.90 16.43 -32.53
C ARG A 459 -4.29 15.32 -33.50
N MET A 460 -5.29 14.50 -33.18
CA MET A 460 -5.72 13.40 -34.05
C MET A 460 -6.24 13.90 -35.39
N GLU A 461 -6.01 13.12 -36.45
CA GLU A 461 -6.63 13.34 -37.74
C GLU A 461 -8.15 13.15 -37.68
N LYS A 462 -8.90 13.83 -38.55
CA LYS A 462 -10.39 13.86 -38.51
C LYS A 462 -11.03 12.48 -38.57
N ASP A 463 -10.43 11.56 -39.31
CA ASP A 463 -10.95 10.20 -39.54
C ASP A 463 -10.35 9.15 -38.59
N GLN A 464 -9.43 9.56 -37.70
CA GLN A 464 -8.78 8.65 -36.75
C GLN A 464 -9.73 8.35 -35.57
N ASN A 465 -10.01 7.07 -35.35
CA ASN A 465 -10.88 6.59 -34.26
C ASN A 465 -10.13 5.88 -33.13
N GLU A 466 -8.82 5.73 -33.27
CA GLU A 466 -7.99 4.89 -32.39
C GLU A 466 -6.80 5.70 -31.86
N ILE A 467 -6.51 5.58 -30.57
CA ILE A 467 -5.31 6.11 -29.92
C ILE A 467 -4.28 4.99 -29.92
N PHE A 468 -3.14 5.21 -30.56
CA PHE A 468 -2.08 4.21 -30.68
C PHE A 468 -1.04 4.37 -29.59
N TYR A 469 -0.62 3.27 -28.99
CA TYR A 469 0.48 3.24 -28.05
C TYR A 469 1.44 2.07 -28.31
N LEU A 470 2.70 2.26 -27.94
CA LEU A 470 3.74 1.24 -28.01
C LEU A 470 4.45 1.17 -26.65
N PHE A 471 4.54 -0.05 -26.10
CA PHE A 471 5.35 -0.31 -24.93
C PHE A 471 6.79 -0.63 -25.35
N ALA A 472 7.75 0.14 -24.83
CA ALA A 472 9.19 -0.13 -25.02
C ALA A 472 9.98 0.44 -23.83
N PRO A 473 11.08 -0.18 -23.37
CA PRO A 473 11.81 0.30 -22.18
C PRO A 473 12.46 1.69 -22.31
N SER A 474 12.62 2.21 -23.52
CA SER A 474 13.19 3.53 -23.78
C SER A 474 12.68 4.10 -25.10
N ARG A 475 12.80 5.43 -25.27
CA ARG A 475 12.44 6.11 -26.51
C ARG A 475 13.18 5.55 -27.71
N GLN A 476 14.49 5.32 -27.56
CA GLN A 476 15.32 4.77 -28.63
C GLN A 476 14.79 3.41 -29.12
N LEU A 477 14.39 2.53 -28.19
CA LEU A 477 13.81 1.23 -28.52
C LEU A 477 12.41 1.35 -29.14
N ALA A 478 11.62 2.33 -28.72
CA ALA A 478 10.32 2.60 -29.31
C ALA A 478 10.44 3.06 -30.79
N GLU A 479 11.35 3.99 -31.06
CA GLU A 479 11.56 4.57 -32.39
C GLU A 479 12.21 3.60 -33.40
N HIS A 480 12.97 2.61 -32.91
CA HIS A 480 13.57 1.53 -33.70
C HIS A 480 12.83 0.19 -33.52
N SER A 481 11.55 0.25 -33.15
CA SER A 481 10.72 -0.94 -33.02
C SER A 481 10.19 -1.36 -34.40
N PRO A 482 10.22 -2.67 -34.74
CA PRO A 482 9.62 -3.15 -35.99
C PRO A 482 8.12 -2.83 -36.09
N TYR A 483 7.44 -2.71 -34.94
CA TYR A 483 6.02 -2.38 -34.90
C TYR A 483 5.77 -0.90 -35.24
N TYR A 484 6.73 -0.02 -34.96
CA TYR A 484 6.58 1.42 -35.16
C TYR A 484 6.87 1.87 -36.60
N GLU A 485 7.65 1.12 -37.38
CA GLU A 485 8.05 1.50 -38.76
C GLU A 485 6.85 1.84 -39.66
N MET A 486 5.79 1.02 -39.61
CA MET A 486 4.56 1.26 -40.39
C MET A 486 3.89 2.58 -39.99
N PHE A 487 3.83 2.89 -38.69
CA PHE A 487 3.25 4.12 -38.18
C PHE A 487 4.08 5.34 -38.53
N LYS A 488 5.42 5.21 -38.47
CA LYS A 488 6.38 6.22 -38.91
C LYS A 488 6.21 6.54 -40.39
N SER A 489 6.05 5.52 -41.25
CA SER A 489 5.83 5.70 -42.68
C SER A 489 4.46 6.32 -43.00
N GLY A 490 3.43 5.98 -42.21
CA GLY A 490 2.08 6.52 -42.34
C GLY A 490 1.84 7.84 -41.60
N ASN A 491 2.88 8.43 -40.99
CA ASN A 491 2.82 9.66 -40.19
C ASN A 491 1.72 9.64 -39.09
N LYS A 492 1.46 8.48 -38.49
CA LYS A 492 0.47 8.31 -37.41
C LYS A 492 1.13 8.51 -36.05
N GLU A 493 0.52 9.32 -35.19
CA GLU A 493 1.03 9.56 -33.83
C GLU A 493 0.92 8.30 -32.96
N VAL A 494 2.00 7.98 -32.23
CA VAL A 494 2.05 6.86 -31.28
C VAL A 494 2.53 7.36 -29.93
N LEU A 495 1.81 7.01 -28.87
CA LEU A 495 2.24 7.24 -27.49
C LEU A 495 3.28 6.19 -27.08
N PHE A 496 4.36 6.63 -26.46
CA PHE A 496 5.38 5.74 -25.94
C PHE A 496 5.17 5.51 -24.44
N ALA A 497 4.99 4.24 -24.08
CA ALA A 497 4.82 3.75 -22.72
C ALA A 497 6.11 3.04 -22.28
N TYR A 498 6.73 3.53 -21.20
CA TYR A 498 8.05 3.05 -20.78
C TYR A 498 7.98 2.06 -19.61
N ASP A 499 7.00 2.23 -18.71
CA ASP A 499 6.83 1.34 -17.58
C ASP A 499 5.84 0.21 -17.87
N ALA A 500 6.09 -0.97 -17.30
CA ALA A 500 5.15 -2.09 -17.36
C ALA A 500 3.76 -1.73 -16.80
N ALA A 501 3.69 -0.79 -15.85
CA ALA A 501 2.45 -0.29 -15.29
C ALA A 501 1.65 0.56 -16.30
N ASP A 502 2.32 1.28 -17.22
CA ASP A 502 1.66 2.08 -18.26
C ASP A 502 0.88 1.18 -19.22
N GLU A 503 1.51 0.07 -19.62
CA GLU A 503 0.91 -0.91 -20.51
C GLU A 503 -0.34 -1.54 -19.91
N VAL A 504 -0.29 -1.97 -18.64
CA VAL A 504 -1.45 -2.54 -17.95
C VAL A 504 -2.55 -1.50 -17.78
N CYS A 505 -2.17 -0.26 -17.47
CA CYS A 505 -3.09 0.86 -17.35
C CYS A 505 -3.82 1.15 -18.68
N LEU A 506 -3.09 1.24 -19.80
CA LEU A 506 -3.67 1.48 -21.13
C LEU A 506 -4.59 0.33 -21.58
N LEU A 507 -4.22 -0.92 -21.28
CA LEU A 507 -5.09 -2.08 -21.51
C LEU A 507 -6.39 -2.00 -20.70
N ALA A 508 -6.30 -1.63 -19.41
CA ALA A 508 -7.46 -1.50 -18.53
C ALA A 508 -8.36 -0.32 -18.91
N MET A 509 -7.81 0.72 -19.54
CA MET A 509 -8.53 1.94 -19.93
C MET A 509 -9.49 1.71 -21.09
N GLN A 510 -9.16 0.82 -22.05
CA GLN A 510 -9.95 0.45 -23.23
C GLN A 510 -10.25 1.57 -24.24
N GLN A 511 -10.78 2.70 -23.79
CA GLN A 511 -11.11 3.88 -24.59
C GLN A 511 -10.87 5.17 -23.81
N PHE A 512 -10.74 6.28 -24.55
CA PHE A 512 -10.66 7.63 -23.99
C PHE A 512 -11.34 8.61 -24.94
N ARG A 513 -12.29 9.42 -24.44
CA ARG A 513 -13.09 10.37 -25.24
C ARG A 513 -13.70 9.73 -26.49
N MET A 514 -14.30 8.55 -26.33
CA MET A 514 -14.90 7.74 -27.41
C MET A 514 -13.91 7.24 -28.48
N LYS A 515 -12.60 7.31 -28.24
CA LYS A 515 -11.55 6.76 -29.11
C LYS A 515 -11.00 5.48 -28.47
N SER A 516 -10.94 4.38 -29.22
CA SER A 516 -10.43 3.12 -28.67
C SER A 516 -8.92 3.19 -28.52
N ILE A 517 -8.38 2.68 -27.40
CA ILE A 517 -6.93 2.59 -27.19
C ILE A 517 -6.46 1.26 -27.75
N LYS A 518 -5.45 1.28 -28.63
CA LYS A 518 -4.91 0.09 -29.28
C LYS A 518 -3.39 0.08 -29.25
N SER A 519 -2.82 -1.09 -28.95
CA SER A 519 -1.39 -1.30 -29.09
C SER A 519 -1.00 -1.38 -30.57
N VAL A 520 0.15 -0.83 -30.89
CA VAL A 520 0.74 -0.85 -32.23
C VAL A 520 0.98 -2.30 -32.68
N GLU A 521 1.37 -3.20 -31.78
CA GLU A 521 1.61 -4.62 -32.07
C GLU A 521 0.34 -5.36 -32.50
N ASN A 522 -0.79 -5.08 -31.83
CA ASN A 522 -2.06 -5.71 -32.18
C ASN A 522 -2.63 -5.15 -33.48
N TRP A 523 -2.48 -3.85 -33.73
CA TRP A 523 -2.93 -3.23 -34.96
C TRP A 523 -2.14 -3.74 -36.18
N THR A 524 -0.80 -3.81 -36.07
CA THR A 524 0.06 -4.36 -37.14
C THR A 524 -0.23 -5.83 -37.43
N GLY A 525 -0.58 -6.64 -36.43
CA GLY A 525 -0.96 -8.05 -36.64
C GLY A 525 -2.19 -8.23 -37.54
N VAL A 526 -3.13 -7.27 -37.51
CA VAL A 526 -4.34 -7.28 -38.36
C VAL A 526 -4.01 -6.81 -39.77
N GLU A 527 -3.26 -5.72 -39.92
CA GLU A 527 -2.91 -5.19 -41.26
C GLU A 527 -1.87 -6.03 -42.01
N ALA A 528 -0.87 -6.58 -41.31
CA ALA A 528 0.11 -7.51 -41.90
C ALA A 528 -0.52 -8.86 -42.32
N GLY A 529 -1.77 -9.12 -41.90
CA GLY A 529 -2.57 -10.27 -42.36
C GLY A 529 -3.35 -10.02 -43.65
N GLY A 530 -3.40 -8.78 -44.16
CA GLY A 530 -3.96 -8.48 -45.47
C GLY A 530 -2.93 -8.73 -46.57
N ASP A 531 -3.30 -9.47 -47.62
CA ASP A 531 -2.47 -9.64 -48.81
C ASP A 531 -2.25 -8.27 -49.48
N SER A 532 -1.18 -7.57 -49.09
CA SER A 532 -0.63 -6.44 -49.82
C SER A 532 -0.09 -6.96 -51.16
N GLN A 533 -0.94 -6.93 -52.19
CA GLN A 533 -0.67 -7.49 -53.52
C GLN A 533 0.35 -6.71 -54.38
N THR A 534 1.09 -5.73 -53.83
CA THR A 534 1.82 -4.75 -54.67
C THR A 534 3.23 -4.42 -54.18
N SER A 535 4.04 -5.41 -53.81
CA SER A 535 5.48 -5.19 -53.62
C SER A 535 6.33 -6.34 -54.18
N THR A 536 7.27 -5.98 -55.05
CA THR A 536 8.28 -6.87 -55.64
C THR A 536 9.16 -7.45 -54.54
N THR A 537 9.16 -8.77 -54.39
CA THR A 537 10.05 -9.48 -53.46
C THR A 537 11.37 -9.82 -54.14
N THR A 538 12.48 -9.76 -53.40
CA THR A 538 13.81 -10.13 -53.93
C THR A 538 14.01 -11.64 -54.09
N VAL A 539 13.13 -12.45 -53.50
CA VAL A 539 13.19 -13.92 -53.46
C VAL A 539 12.16 -14.51 -54.42
N ARG A 540 12.56 -15.48 -55.26
CA ARG A 540 11.64 -16.17 -56.19
C ARG A 540 10.55 -16.93 -55.41
N ASP A 541 9.33 -17.00 -55.96
CA ASP A 541 8.18 -17.64 -55.29
C ASP A 541 8.41 -19.10 -54.86
N MET A 542 9.19 -19.86 -55.64
CA MET A 542 9.58 -21.23 -55.26
C MET A 542 10.51 -21.27 -54.04
N ASP A 543 11.51 -20.39 -54.00
CA ASP A 543 12.48 -20.29 -52.89
C ASP A 543 11.81 -19.72 -51.62
N LYS A 544 10.74 -18.91 -51.78
CA LYS A 544 9.92 -18.40 -50.68
C LYS A 544 9.22 -19.53 -49.92
N LYS A 545 8.47 -20.39 -50.62
CA LYS A 545 7.72 -21.48 -49.97
C LYS A 545 8.66 -22.46 -49.27
N ASP A 546 9.75 -22.82 -49.96
CA ASP A 546 10.82 -23.69 -49.44
C ASP A 546 11.41 -23.16 -48.13
N LEU A 547 11.78 -21.87 -48.09
CA LEU A 547 12.30 -21.22 -46.88
C LEU A 547 11.29 -21.21 -45.73
N LEU A 548 10.03 -20.85 -45.99
CA LEU A 548 9.00 -20.76 -44.95
C LEU A 548 8.67 -22.12 -44.34
N ASP A 549 8.56 -23.16 -45.17
CA ASP A 549 8.32 -24.53 -44.72
C ASP A 549 9.54 -25.05 -43.92
N TRP A 550 10.77 -24.77 -44.37
CA TRP A 550 12.00 -25.10 -43.64
C TRP A 550 12.09 -24.39 -42.27
N LEU A 551 11.76 -23.10 -42.20
CA LEU A 551 11.72 -22.35 -40.94
C LEU A 551 10.69 -22.93 -39.96
N LYS A 552 9.51 -23.31 -40.46
CA LYS A 552 8.44 -23.90 -39.64
C LYS A 552 8.87 -25.23 -39.03
N ASN A 553 9.57 -26.06 -39.80
CA ASN A 553 10.12 -27.33 -39.32
C ASN A 553 11.27 -27.13 -38.33
N THR A 554 12.16 -26.17 -38.59
CA THR A 554 13.34 -25.88 -37.77
C THR A 554 12.97 -25.30 -36.41
N LEU A 555 12.04 -24.33 -36.37
CA LEU A 555 11.62 -23.69 -35.12
C LEU A 555 10.61 -24.55 -34.34
N GLY A 556 9.86 -25.41 -35.03
CA GLY A 556 8.88 -26.31 -34.43
C GLY A 556 7.58 -25.62 -33.98
N SER A 557 6.53 -26.42 -33.81
CA SER A 557 5.16 -25.95 -33.53
C SER A 557 4.97 -25.34 -32.13
N VAL A 558 5.91 -25.57 -31.21
CA VAL A 558 5.89 -25.00 -29.85
C VAL A 558 6.30 -23.53 -29.87
N LYS A 559 7.30 -23.18 -30.68
CA LYS A 559 7.82 -21.81 -30.80
C LYS A 559 6.97 -20.97 -31.74
N VAL A 560 6.43 -21.55 -32.81
CA VAL A 560 5.69 -20.81 -33.85
C VAL A 560 4.43 -21.56 -34.28
N ASN A 561 3.28 -20.87 -34.22
CA ASN A 561 2.01 -21.40 -34.74
C ASN A 561 1.90 -21.22 -36.25
N ASP A 562 2.29 -20.05 -36.76
CA ASP A 562 2.27 -19.74 -38.19
C ASP A 562 3.45 -18.87 -38.64
N ILE A 563 3.84 -18.98 -39.91
CA ILE A 563 4.91 -18.13 -40.49
C ILE A 563 4.35 -17.46 -41.74
N LYS A 564 4.41 -16.12 -41.74
CA LYS A 564 3.97 -15.28 -42.86
C LYS A 564 5.15 -14.55 -43.47
N SER A 565 5.12 -14.35 -44.78
CA SER A 565 6.07 -13.47 -45.44
C SER A 565 5.60 -12.02 -45.35
N SER A 566 6.51 -11.12 -45.05
CA SER A 566 6.35 -9.69 -45.25
C SER A 566 7.31 -9.22 -46.36
N SER A 567 6.87 -8.22 -47.12
CA SER A 567 7.66 -7.52 -48.14
C SER A 567 7.85 -6.04 -47.80
N ALA A 568 7.45 -5.63 -46.59
CA ALA A 568 7.62 -4.27 -46.12
C ALA A 568 9.09 -3.87 -46.07
N THR A 569 9.38 -2.63 -46.44
CA THR A 569 10.71 -2.03 -46.26
C THR A 569 10.92 -1.84 -44.75
N SER A 570 11.74 -2.71 -44.15
CA SER A 570 11.98 -2.78 -42.72
C SER A 570 13.45 -3.02 -42.45
N GLU A 571 13.98 -2.41 -41.39
CA GLU A 571 15.34 -2.64 -40.90
C GLU A 571 15.46 -3.97 -40.13
N HIS A 572 14.33 -4.65 -39.88
CA HIS A 572 14.28 -5.88 -39.12
C HIS A 572 14.08 -7.12 -40.02
N PRO A 573 14.78 -8.23 -39.73
CA PRO A 573 14.63 -9.47 -40.50
C PRO A 573 13.30 -10.18 -40.22
N CYS A 574 12.83 -10.11 -38.97
CA CYS A 574 11.62 -10.81 -38.50
C CYS A 574 10.90 -10.00 -37.43
N MET A 575 9.58 -10.22 -37.34
CA MET A 575 8.69 -9.65 -36.32
C MET A 575 7.74 -10.74 -35.81
N ILE A 576 7.31 -10.68 -34.54
CA ILE A 576 6.38 -11.66 -33.95
C ILE A 576 5.09 -10.97 -33.55
N THR A 577 3.95 -11.48 -34.02
CA THR A 577 2.63 -11.08 -33.53
C THR A 577 1.94 -12.27 -32.87
N ILE A 578 0.95 -11.99 -32.03
CA ILE A 578 0.13 -13.04 -31.39
C ILE A 578 -1.35 -12.77 -31.66
N GLY A 579 -2.18 -13.80 -31.54
CA GLY A 579 -3.64 -13.64 -31.72
C GLY A 579 -4.35 -12.97 -30.54
N ALA A 580 -3.68 -12.86 -29.39
CA ALA A 580 -4.18 -12.19 -28.19
C ALA A 580 -3.66 -10.74 -28.09
N GLU A 581 -4.05 -10.00 -27.05
CA GLU A 581 -3.43 -8.71 -26.72
C GLU A 581 -1.97 -8.88 -26.28
N MET A 582 -1.03 -8.26 -26.99
CA MET A 582 0.41 -8.38 -26.73
C MET A 582 0.75 -7.93 -25.31
N GLY A 583 0.19 -6.81 -24.87
CA GLY A 583 0.43 -6.33 -23.51
C GLY A 583 -0.15 -7.24 -22.43
N ALA A 584 -1.28 -7.92 -22.70
CA ALA A 584 -1.84 -8.91 -21.79
C ALA A 584 -0.93 -10.15 -21.70
N ALA A 585 -0.36 -10.59 -22.82
CA ALA A 585 0.62 -11.67 -22.85
C ALA A 585 1.88 -11.31 -22.04
N ARG A 586 2.45 -10.11 -22.23
CA ARG A 586 3.59 -9.63 -21.44
C ARG A 586 3.26 -9.55 -19.95
N HIS A 587 2.08 -9.04 -19.59
CA HIS A 587 1.64 -9.01 -18.20
C HIS A 587 1.54 -10.42 -17.60
N PHE A 588 0.93 -11.36 -18.33
CA PHE A 588 0.85 -12.76 -17.91
C PHE A 588 2.22 -13.39 -17.67
N LEU A 589 3.22 -13.08 -18.50
CA LEU A 589 4.60 -13.58 -18.30
C LEU A 589 5.28 -13.00 -17.07
N ARG A 590 4.99 -11.75 -16.71
CA ARG A 590 5.51 -11.10 -15.51
C ARG A 590 4.95 -11.71 -14.22
N ILE A 591 3.64 -12.02 -14.20
CA ILE A 591 2.97 -12.56 -12.99
C ILE A 591 3.01 -14.10 -12.92
N GLY A 592 3.14 -14.78 -14.07
CA GLY A 592 3.01 -16.22 -14.17
C GLY A 592 4.32 -16.97 -13.90
N GLN A 593 4.25 -18.02 -13.08
CA GLN A 593 5.34 -18.98 -12.90
C GLN A 593 5.38 -20.04 -14.03
N VAL A 594 5.43 -19.61 -15.28
CA VAL A 594 5.61 -20.54 -16.43
C VAL A 594 7.08 -20.91 -16.57
N LYS A 595 7.40 -22.21 -16.68
CA LYS A 595 8.79 -22.67 -16.93
C LYS A 595 9.04 -22.77 -18.43
N GLY A 596 10.23 -22.36 -18.88
CA GLY A 596 10.66 -22.52 -20.28
C GLY A 596 9.78 -21.76 -21.29
N ASN A 597 9.54 -22.40 -22.45
CA ASN A 597 8.83 -21.82 -23.60
C ASN A 597 7.36 -22.26 -23.71
N GLU A 598 6.81 -22.91 -22.68
CA GLU A 598 5.45 -23.47 -22.70
C GLU A 598 4.37 -22.41 -22.93
N HIS A 599 4.61 -21.16 -22.49
CA HIS A 599 3.71 -20.03 -22.72
C HIS A 599 3.45 -19.76 -24.20
N LEU A 600 4.45 -19.98 -25.07
CA LEU A 600 4.36 -19.66 -26.48
C LEU A 600 3.30 -20.52 -27.20
N SER A 601 3.11 -21.76 -26.76
CA SER A 601 2.06 -22.63 -27.31
C SER A 601 0.65 -22.09 -27.06
N PHE A 602 0.43 -21.41 -25.93
CA PHE A 602 -0.85 -20.77 -25.61
C PHE A 602 -1.05 -19.47 -26.37
N LEU A 603 0.01 -18.70 -26.60
CA LEU A 603 -0.04 -17.40 -27.27
C LEU A 603 -0.18 -17.50 -28.80
N LYS A 604 0.12 -18.68 -29.37
CA LYS A 604 0.07 -18.96 -30.82
C LYS A 604 0.77 -17.88 -31.65
N PRO A 605 2.08 -17.65 -31.44
CA PRO A 605 2.83 -16.61 -32.14
C PRO A 605 2.89 -16.88 -33.63
N THR A 606 2.79 -15.80 -34.40
CA THR A 606 2.99 -15.75 -35.84
C THR A 606 4.29 -15.02 -36.14
N LEU A 607 5.22 -15.69 -36.83
CA LEU A 607 6.48 -15.09 -37.25
C LEU A 607 6.31 -14.46 -38.63
N HIS A 608 6.54 -13.15 -38.74
CA HIS A 608 6.56 -12.42 -40.00
C HIS A 608 8.00 -12.28 -40.47
N VAL A 609 8.31 -12.84 -41.65
CA VAL A 609 9.66 -12.90 -42.21
C VAL A 609 9.78 -11.88 -43.34
N ASN A 610 10.69 -10.91 -43.20
CA ASN A 610 10.94 -9.90 -44.23
C ASN A 610 11.83 -10.48 -45.35
N LEU A 611 11.23 -10.82 -46.48
CA LEU A 611 11.93 -11.41 -47.62
C LEU A 611 12.88 -10.44 -48.33
N ASN A 612 12.78 -9.13 -48.07
CA ASN A 612 13.68 -8.13 -48.65
C ASN A 612 14.89 -7.84 -47.75
N HIS A 613 14.95 -8.40 -46.55
CA HIS A 613 16.03 -8.15 -45.61
C HIS A 613 17.30 -8.95 -46.00
N PRO A 614 18.51 -8.35 -46.03
CA PRO A 614 19.74 -9.02 -46.45
C PRO A 614 20.04 -10.33 -45.72
N ILE A 615 19.77 -10.39 -44.40
CA ILE A 615 19.94 -11.60 -43.59
C ILE A 615 19.03 -12.73 -44.06
N ILE A 616 17.77 -12.44 -44.42
CA ILE A 616 16.81 -13.46 -44.87
C ILE A 616 17.18 -13.95 -46.28
N SER A 617 17.61 -13.04 -47.16
CA SER A 617 18.12 -13.41 -48.48
C SER A 617 19.38 -14.27 -48.40
N ALA A 618 20.27 -14.00 -47.44
CA ALA A 618 21.43 -14.84 -47.16
C ALA A 618 21.02 -16.21 -46.57
N LEU A 619 20.06 -16.24 -45.65
CA LEU A 619 19.53 -17.46 -45.03
C LEU A 619 18.90 -18.41 -46.06
N THR A 620 18.27 -17.85 -47.10
CA THR A 620 17.71 -18.61 -48.23
C THR A 620 18.77 -19.41 -48.98
N LYS A 621 20.00 -18.88 -49.08
CA LYS A 621 21.13 -19.60 -49.69
C LYS A 621 21.78 -20.54 -48.67
N LEU A 622 21.97 -20.08 -47.44
CA LEU A 622 22.68 -20.79 -46.39
C LEU A 622 21.99 -22.09 -45.99
N HIS A 623 20.65 -22.14 -45.96
CA HIS A 623 19.96 -23.37 -45.60
C HIS A 623 20.18 -24.52 -46.60
N LYS A 624 20.56 -24.20 -47.85
CA LYS A 624 20.87 -25.20 -48.89
C LYS A 624 22.34 -25.65 -48.82
N SER A 625 23.26 -24.77 -48.46
CA SER A 625 24.69 -25.06 -48.41
C SER A 625 25.16 -25.62 -47.06
N GLU A 626 24.73 -25.01 -45.95
CA GLU A 626 25.19 -25.30 -44.59
C GLU A 626 24.01 -25.36 -43.61
N PRO A 627 23.24 -26.46 -43.58
CA PRO A 627 21.97 -26.53 -42.84
C PRO A 627 22.11 -26.38 -41.33
N VAL A 628 23.23 -26.83 -40.75
CA VAL A 628 23.50 -26.71 -39.30
C VAL A 628 23.67 -25.24 -38.91
N VAL A 629 24.51 -24.50 -39.63
CA VAL A 629 24.74 -23.06 -39.39
C VAL A 629 23.45 -22.28 -39.65
N ALA A 630 22.74 -22.60 -40.73
CA ALA A 630 21.45 -21.99 -41.04
C ALA A 630 20.43 -22.17 -39.90
N SER A 631 20.39 -23.36 -39.27
CA SER A 631 19.49 -23.61 -38.14
C SER A 631 19.79 -22.71 -36.95
N LEU A 632 21.06 -22.53 -36.60
CA LEU A 632 21.50 -21.64 -35.51
C LEU A 632 21.13 -20.18 -35.81
N VAL A 633 21.35 -19.73 -37.04
CA VAL A 633 20.98 -18.38 -37.49
C VAL A 633 19.47 -18.18 -37.44
N ALA A 634 18.67 -19.16 -37.89
CA ALA A 634 17.21 -19.10 -37.84
C ALA A 634 16.71 -19.01 -36.39
N GLU A 635 17.26 -19.80 -35.48
CA GLU A 635 16.91 -19.69 -34.06
C GLU A 635 17.32 -18.35 -33.45
N GLN A 636 18.51 -17.83 -33.78
CA GLN A 636 18.98 -16.55 -33.27
C GLN A 636 18.09 -15.39 -33.75
N ILE A 637 17.68 -15.39 -35.02
CA ILE A 637 16.76 -14.37 -35.56
C ILE A 637 15.41 -14.45 -34.85
N TYR A 638 14.90 -15.66 -34.61
CA TYR A 638 13.65 -15.87 -33.87
C TYR A 638 13.75 -15.37 -32.42
N ASP A 639 14.83 -15.72 -31.72
CA ASP A 639 15.06 -15.30 -30.34
C ASP A 639 15.24 -13.78 -30.23
N ASN A 640 15.93 -13.15 -31.18
CA ASN A 640 16.00 -11.69 -31.26
C ASN A 640 14.59 -11.08 -31.40
N ALA A 641 13.73 -11.65 -32.25
CA ALA A 641 12.35 -11.17 -32.40
C ALA A 641 11.53 -11.38 -31.11
N LEU A 642 11.77 -12.45 -30.35
CA LEU A 642 11.14 -12.69 -29.04
C LEU A 642 11.59 -11.67 -27.99
N VAL A 643 12.85 -11.26 -28.00
CA VAL A 643 13.36 -10.17 -27.16
C VAL A 643 12.65 -8.87 -27.53
N THR A 644 12.60 -8.54 -28.82
CA THR A 644 11.99 -7.30 -29.30
C THR A 644 10.50 -7.19 -28.95
N CYS A 645 9.73 -8.29 -29.01
CA CYS A 645 8.31 -8.27 -28.62
C CYS A 645 8.07 -8.40 -27.10
N GLY A 646 9.13 -8.67 -26.32
CA GLY A 646 9.05 -8.81 -24.86
C GLY A 646 8.46 -10.14 -24.39
N LEU A 647 8.50 -11.19 -25.21
CA LEU A 647 7.97 -12.53 -24.86
C LEU A 647 9.07 -13.54 -24.45
N MET A 648 10.33 -13.12 -24.44
CA MET A 648 11.45 -13.93 -23.93
C MET A 648 11.48 -13.89 -22.39
N LYS A 649 11.47 -15.07 -21.76
CA LYS A 649 11.56 -15.20 -20.29
C LYS A 649 12.97 -15.53 -19.80
N ASP A 650 13.68 -16.39 -20.51
CA ASP A 650 15.03 -16.83 -20.16
C ASP A 650 15.97 -16.63 -21.35
N SER A 651 16.94 -15.73 -21.19
CA SER A 651 17.93 -15.40 -22.22
C SER A 651 19.22 -16.22 -22.10
N SER A 652 19.38 -17.06 -21.07
CA SER A 652 20.62 -17.82 -20.83
C SER A 652 21.02 -18.68 -22.04
N LYS A 653 20.06 -19.43 -22.60
CA LYS A 653 20.27 -20.26 -23.79
C LYS A 653 20.57 -19.47 -25.07
N MET A 654 20.15 -18.21 -25.14
CA MET A 654 20.51 -17.32 -26.25
C MET A 654 21.98 -16.89 -26.11
N VAL A 655 22.40 -16.56 -24.89
CA VAL A 655 23.78 -16.16 -24.58
C VAL A 655 24.77 -17.30 -24.82
N ASP A 656 24.43 -18.53 -24.45
CA ASP A 656 25.30 -19.70 -24.68
C ASP A 656 25.57 -19.91 -26.18
N ARG A 657 24.56 -19.76 -27.05
CA ARG A 657 24.74 -19.85 -28.51
C ARG A 657 25.64 -18.74 -29.05
N ALA A 658 25.47 -17.50 -28.58
CA ALA A 658 26.31 -16.38 -29.00
C ALA A 658 27.77 -16.51 -28.54
N LEU A 659 28.01 -17.01 -27.31
CA LEU A 659 29.34 -17.15 -26.72
C LEU A 659 30.09 -18.38 -27.23
N LEU A 660 29.43 -19.54 -27.36
CA LEU A 660 30.05 -20.73 -27.95
C LEU A 660 30.49 -20.47 -29.37
N GLN A 661 29.68 -19.77 -30.16
CA GLN A 661 30.03 -19.45 -31.55
C GLN A 661 31.21 -18.47 -31.61
N ALA A 662 31.19 -17.39 -30.82
CA ALA A 662 32.31 -16.46 -30.75
C ALA A 662 33.61 -17.11 -30.22
N TYR A 663 33.51 -18.10 -29.34
CA TYR A 663 34.64 -18.84 -28.78
C TYR A 663 35.17 -19.92 -29.76
N GLU A 664 34.29 -20.61 -30.48
CA GLU A 664 34.63 -21.59 -31.50
C GLU A 664 35.19 -20.95 -32.78
N ASP A 665 34.81 -19.71 -33.08
CA ASP A 665 35.35 -18.94 -34.21
C ASP A 665 36.70 -18.28 -33.89
N MET A 666 37.14 -18.27 -32.61
CA MET A 666 38.47 -17.75 -32.27
C MET A 666 39.57 -18.73 -32.71
N PRO A 667 40.68 -18.23 -33.31
CA PRO A 667 41.85 -19.05 -33.62
C PRO A 667 42.34 -19.82 -32.37
N PRO A 668 42.82 -21.07 -32.50
CA PRO A 668 43.18 -21.91 -31.35
C PRO A 668 44.17 -21.26 -30.38
N VAL A 669 45.13 -20.49 -30.89
CA VAL A 669 46.12 -19.76 -30.10
C VAL A 669 45.45 -18.64 -29.29
N THR A 670 44.53 -17.90 -29.91
CA THR A 670 43.74 -16.88 -29.24
C THR A 670 42.81 -17.49 -28.21
N ARG A 671 42.22 -18.66 -28.47
CA ARG A 671 41.37 -19.40 -27.53
C ARG A 671 42.14 -19.81 -26.27
N ILE A 672 43.35 -20.33 -26.43
CA ILE A 672 44.26 -20.67 -25.33
C ILE A 672 44.66 -19.41 -24.56
N TYR A 673 45.01 -18.33 -25.27
CA TYR A 673 45.36 -17.05 -24.65
C TYR A 673 44.18 -16.40 -23.90
N THR A 674 42.97 -16.40 -24.46
CA THR A 674 41.76 -15.90 -23.82
C THR A 674 41.39 -16.75 -22.61
N THR A 675 41.53 -18.07 -22.68
CA THR A 675 41.32 -18.97 -21.53
C THR A 675 42.35 -18.71 -20.44
N ALA A 676 43.62 -18.50 -20.80
CA ALA A 676 44.68 -18.12 -19.87
C ALA A 676 44.47 -16.71 -19.28
N CYS A 677 44.03 -15.73 -20.07
CA CYS A 677 43.70 -14.36 -19.63
C CYS A 677 42.48 -14.34 -18.71
N VAL A 678 41.46 -15.15 -18.98
CA VAL A 678 40.29 -15.32 -18.11
C VAL A 678 40.71 -15.96 -16.78
N LEU A 679 41.58 -16.97 -16.80
CA LEU A 679 42.12 -17.56 -15.56
C LEU A 679 43.01 -16.60 -14.75
N THR A 680 43.61 -15.59 -15.39
CA THR A 680 44.59 -14.67 -14.77
C THR A 680 44.06 -13.25 -14.51
N THR A 681 42.80 -12.93 -14.86
CA THR A 681 42.20 -11.62 -14.59
C THR A 681 41.72 -11.48 -13.14
N LEU A 682 41.86 -10.29 -12.55
CA LEU A 682 41.39 -9.91 -11.19
C LEU A 682 39.93 -10.29 -10.88
N ALA A 683 39.07 -10.42 -11.91
CA ALA A 683 37.68 -10.86 -11.77
C ALA A 683 37.52 -12.33 -11.34
N VAL A 684 38.50 -13.20 -11.61
CA VAL A 684 38.48 -14.61 -11.15
C VAL A 684 38.96 -14.76 -9.70
N PHE A 685 39.88 -13.90 -9.24
CA PHE A 685 40.17 -13.80 -7.80
C PHE A 685 38.94 -13.37 -7.02
N TRP A 686 38.16 -12.42 -7.57
CA TRP A 686 36.86 -12.09 -6.99
C TRP A 686 35.88 -13.26 -7.02
N ARG A 687 35.89 -14.13 -8.05
CA ARG A 687 35.03 -15.34 -8.05
C ARG A 687 35.34 -16.31 -6.91
N LEU A 688 36.59 -16.43 -6.47
CA LEU A 688 36.93 -17.23 -5.29
C LEU A 688 36.25 -16.69 -4.02
N LEU A 689 36.05 -15.37 -3.93
CA LEU A 689 35.41 -14.72 -2.79
C LEU A 689 33.88 -14.60 -2.96
N THR A 690 33.41 -14.17 -4.12
CA THR A 690 31.98 -13.93 -4.40
C THR A 690 31.15 -15.22 -4.39
N SER A 691 31.78 -16.38 -4.63
CA SER A 691 31.13 -17.68 -4.45
C SER A 691 30.60 -17.89 -3.02
N PHE A 692 31.23 -17.25 -2.02
CA PHE A 692 30.79 -17.29 -0.62
C PHE A 692 29.87 -16.14 -0.22
N CYS A 693 29.74 -15.11 -1.07
CA CYS A 693 28.92 -13.92 -0.78
C CYS A 693 27.47 -14.04 -1.27
N PHE A 694 27.11 -15.13 -1.95
CA PHE A 694 25.75 -15.36 -2.44
C PHE A 694 24.99 -16.38 -1.57
N PHE A 695 23.87 -15.93 -1.00
CA PHE A 695 22.99 -16.72 -0.12
C PHE A 695 21.57 -16.91 -0.67
N GLY A 696 21.39 -16.75 -1.99
CA GLY A 696 20.09 -16.81 -2.66
C GLY A 696 19.39 -15.46 -2.79
N SER A 697 18.13 -15.47 -3.21
CA SER A 697 17.29 -14.28 -3.33
C SER A 697 16.93 -13.69 -1.95
N PHE A 698 16.74 -12.37 -1.89
CA PHE A 698 16.25 -11.70 -0.67
C PHE A 698 14.90 -12.31 -0.24
N GLY A 699 14.87 -12.89 0.94
CA GLY A 699 13.72 -13.60 1.49
C GLY A 699 14.04 -14.23 2.85
N PHE A 700 13.12 -15.05 3.37
CA PHE A 700 13.26 -15.67 4.69
C PHE A 700 14.50 -16.56 4.80
N SER A 701 14.79 -17.37 3.75
CA SER A 701 15.99 -18.23 3.68
C SER A 701 17.30 -17.42 3.72
N PHE A 702 17.36 -16.29 3.00
CA PHE A 702 18.53 -15.41 2.99
C PHE A 702 18.77 -14.79 4.38
N LEU A 703 17.73 -14.23 5.01
CA LEU A 703 17.83 -13.64 6.35
C LEU A 703 18.27 -14.69 7.39
N PHE A 704 17.71 -15.89 7.31
CA PHE A 704 18.05 -16.98 8.19
C PHE A 704 19.53 -17.39 8.06
N ASN A 705 20.02 -17.60 6.84
CA ASN A 705 21.43 -17.92 6.60
C ASN A 705 22.37 -16.81 7.06
N MET A 706 22.02 -15.54 6.85
CA MET A 706 22.80 -14.40 7.34
C MET A 706 22.88 -14.34 8.87
N ILE A 707 21.75 -14.50 9.56
CA ILE A 707 21.69 -14.53 11.03
C ILE A 707 22.52 -15.69 11.58
N PHE A 708 22.39 -16.89 10.98
CA PHE A 708 23.15 -18.06 11.42
C PHE A 708 24.64 -17.88 11.19
N THR A 709 25.04 -17.36 10.03
CA THR A 709 26.45 -17.08 9.72
C THR A 709 27.03 -16.12 10.75
N TYR A 710 26.39 -14.95 10.95
CA TYR A 710 26.84 -13.97 11.92
C TYR A 710 26.92 -14.55 13.34
N ARG A 711 25.85 -15.21 13.80
CA ARG A 711 25.76 -15.76 15.16
C ARG A 711 26.84 -16.80 15.41
N TYR A 712 27.02 -17.78 14.52
CA TYR A 712 27.98 -18.86 14.75
C TYR A 712 29.43 -18.45 14.48
N CYS A 713 29.67 -17.46 13.61
CA CYS A 713 30.98 -16.79 13.53
C CYS A 713 31.34 -16.18 14.89
N MET A 714 30.47 -15.35 15.45
CA MET A 714 30.69 -14.68 16.72
C MET A 714 30.87 -15.67 17.87
N MET A 715 30.03 -16.72 17.95
CA MET A 715 30.16 -17.75 19.00
C MET A 715 31.45 -18.59 18.88
N LEU A 716 31.95 -18.81 17.67
CA LEU A 716 33.24 -19.49 17.47
C LEU A 716 34.41 -18.58 17.81
N GLU A 717 34.38 -17.31 17.39
CA GLU A 717 35.43 -16.33 17.64
C GLU A 717 35.54 -15.96 19.13
N GLU A 718 34.43 -15.64 19.78
CA GLU A 718 34.39 -15.26 21.21
C GLU A 718 34.43 -16.47 22.15
N GLY A 719 34.13 -17.66 21.64
CA GLY A 719 34.17 -18.92 22.39
C GLY A 719 35.43 -19.72 22.09
N SER A 720 35.35 -20.62 21.12
CA SER A 720 36.39 -21.64 20.86
C SER A 720 37.74 -21.08 20.39
N PHE A 721 37.74 -19.90 19.77
CA PHE A 721 38.94 -19.25 19.22
C PHE A 721 39.28 -17.92 19.92
N ARG A 722 38.75 -17.67 21.13
CA ARG A 722 39.02 -16.43 21.86
C ARG A 722 40.52 -16.25 22.09
N GLY A 723 41.06 -15.13 21.61
CA GLY A 723 42.50 -14.83 21.68
C GLY A 723 43.38 -15.60 20.70
N ARG A 724 42.80 -16.38 19.78
CA ARG A 724 43.49 -17.11 18.69
C ARG A 724 42.84 -16.77 17.34
N ARG A 725 42.92 -15.49 16.97
CA ARG A 725 42.29 -14.95 15.75
C ARG A 725 42.90 -15.55 14.49
N ALA A 726 44.21 -15.85 14.52
CA ALA A 726 44.86 -16.51 13.40
C ALA A 726 44.33 -17.93 13.17
N ASP A 727 44.10 -18.70 14.24
CA ASP A 727 43.52 -20.06 14.14
C ASP A 727 42.06 -20.01 13.63
N PHE A 728 41.30 -18.98 14.03
CA PHE A 728 39.95 -18.74 13.50
C PHE A 728 39.96 -18.41 12.00
N ALA A 729 40.85 -17.51 11.56
CA ALA A 729 41.00 -17.17 10.15
C ALA A 729 41.51 -18.38 9.32
N PHE A 730 42.36 -19.22 9.90
CA PHE A 730 42.85 -20.43 9.23
C PHE A 730 41.74 -21.46 9.01
N MET A 731 40.80 -21.61 9.95
CA MET A 731 39.59 -22.42 9.76
C MET A 731 38.78 -21.95 8.54
N PHE A 732 38.64 -20.65 8.35
CA PHE A 732 37.92 -20.07 7.21
C PHE A 732 38.63 -20.39 5.90
N ILE A 733 39.95 -20.22 5.85
CA ILE A 733 40.76 -20.54 4.67
C ILE A 733 40.66 -22.03 4.33
N TYR A 734 40.81 -22.91 5.33
CA TYR A 734 40.65 -24.35 5.14
C TYR A 734 39.27 -24.68 4.54
N GLY A 735 38.21 -24.13 5.15
CA GLY A 735 36.83 -24.35 4.70
C GLY A 735 36.63 -23.90 3.26
N ALA A 736 37.10 -22.69 2.93
CA ALA A 736 36.98 -22.12 1.59
C ALA A 736 37.71 -22.96 0.54
N VAL A 737 38.96 -23.34 0.80
CA VAL A 737 39.75 -24.17 -0.13
C VAL A 737 39.10 -25.54 -0.33
N PHE A 738 38.68 -26.20 0.75
CA PHE A 738 38.03 -27.51 0.68
C PHE A 738 36.73 -27.46 -0.13
N MET A 739 35.89 -26.45 0.12
CA MET A 739 34.62 -26.28 -0.59
C MET A 739 34.78 -25.86 -2.05
N ILE A 740 35.81 -25.07 -2.40
CA ILE A 740 36.12 -24.76 -3.81
C ILE A 740 36.51 -26.04 -4.55
N VAL A 741 37.39 -26.86 -3.96
CA VAL A 741 37.80 -28.14 -4.57
C VAL A 741 36.59 -29.06 -4.73
N CYS A 742 35.82 -29.30 -3.67
CA CYS A 742 34.63 -30.16 -3.76
C CYS A 742 33.56 -29.59 -4.71
N GLY A 743 33.36 -28.27 -4.70
CA GLY A 743 32.39 -27.58 -5.54
C GLY A 743 32.67 -27.73 -7.04
N THR A 744 33.95 -27.82 -7.43
CA THR A 744 34.31 -28.08 -8.84
C THR A 744 33.90 -29.48 -9.31
N PHE A 745 33.99 -30.51 -8.45
CA PHE A 745 33.55 -31.87 -8.79
C PHE A 745 32.03 -32.04 -8.82
N VAL A 746 31.30 -31.24 -8.04
CA VAL A 746 29.83 -31.31 -7.93
C VAL A 746 29.14 -30.23 -8.80
N HIS A 747 29.91 -29.49 -9.61
CA HIS A 747 29.44 -28.38 -10.45
C HIS A 747 28.64 -27.32 -9.67
N MET A 748 29.07 -27.00 -8.45
CA MET A 748 28.46 -25.98 -7.60
C MET A 748 29.24 -24.67 -7.65
N VAL A 749 28.53 -23.59 -7.99
CA VAL A 749 29.13 -22.25 -8.13
C VAL A 749 28.96 -21.41 -6.87
N PHE A 750 27.89 -21.60 -6.10
CA PHE A 750 27.61 -20.83 -4.89
C PHE A 750 27.81 -21.67 -3.63
N LEU A 751 28.66 -21.18 -2.72
CA LEU A 751 29.19 -21.89 -1.57
C LEU A 751 28.86 -21.22 -0.23
N GLY A 752 28.17 -20.07 -0.23
CA GLY A 752 27.84 -19.31 0.98
C GLY A 752 27.07 -20.14 2.02
N GLN A 753 25.98 -20.81 1.62
CA GLN A 753 25.19 -21.65 2.54
C GLN A 753 25.99 -22.85 3.07
N ALA A 754 26.78 -23.51 2.23
CA ALA A 754 27.65 -24.61 2.66
C ALA A 754 28.64 -24.13 3.74
N PHE A 755 29.15 -22.91 3.58
CA PHE A 755 30.04 -22.27 4.54
C PHE A 755 29.35 -22.01 5.89
N THR A 756 28.11 -21.51 5.89
CA THR A 756 27.32 -21.37 7.13
C THR A 756 27.15 -22.70 7.85
N ILE A 757 26.82 -23.76 7.11
CA ILE A 757 26.61 -25.09 7.69
C ILE A 757 27.90 -25.68 8.25
N MET A 758 29.06 -25.43 7.61
CA MET A 758 30.37 -25.80 8.16
C MET A 758 30.59 -25.15 9.54
N LEU A 759 30.34 -23.84 9.67
CA LEU A 759 30.51 -23.13 10.94
C LEU A 759 29.58 -23.67 12.03
N VAL A 760 28.30 -23.86 11.68
CA VAL A 760 27.30 -24.46 12.57
C VAL A 760 27.77 -25.85 13.02
N TYR A 761 28.29 -26.65 12.10
CA TYR A 761 28.80 -27.98 12.39
C TYR A 761 29.97 -27.93 13.38
N VAL A 762 31.02 -27.15 13.10
CA VAL A 762 32.19 -27.06 13.99
C VAL A 762 31.80 -26.57 15.38
N TRP A 763 30.95 -25.53 15.46
CA TRP A 763 30.45 -25.03 16.73
C TRP A 763 29.65 -26.10 17.49
N SER A 764 28.75 -26.80 16.79
CA SER A 764 27.88 -27.80 17.41
C SER A 764 28.65 -28.96 18.02
N ARG A 765 29.74 -29.38 17.38
CA ARG A 765 30.60 -30.48 17.84
C ARG A 765 31.47 -30.08 19.03
N ARG A 766 31.89 -28.81 19.09
CA ARG A 766 32.64 -28.26 20.24
C ARG A 766 31.77 -27.95 21.45
N ASN A 767 30.44 -27.90 21.28
CA ASN A 767 29.47 -27.56 22.32
C ASN A 767 28.43 -28.68 22.55
N PRO A 768 28.83 -29.94 22.82
CA PRO A 768 27.93 -31.10 22.71
C PRO A 768 26.78 -31.13 23.71
N TYR A 769 26.92 -30.47 24.85
CA TYR A 769 25.94 -30.47 25.95
C TYR A 769 24.97 -29.28 25.93
N VAL A 770 25.12 -28.39 24.95
CA VAL A 770 24.26 -27.21 24.82
C VAL A 770 22.89 -27.63 24.30
N ARG A 771 21.85 -27.41 25.10
CA ARG A 771 20.45 -27.62 24.68
C ARG A 771 20.00 -26.46 23.78
N MET A 772 19.41 -26.82 22.65
CA MET A 772 18.94 -25.88 21.64
C MET A 772 17.44 -26.00 21.49
N ASN A 773 16.76 -24.85 21.40
CA ASN A 773 15.36 -24.76 21.07
C ASN A 773 15.23 -24.16 19.66
N PHE A 774 14.65 -24.91 18.74
CA PHE A 774 14.43 -24.49 17.35
C PHE A 774 12.98 -24.04 17.18
N PHE A 775 12.78 -22.73 16.98
CA PHE A 775 11.48 -22.05 16.86
C PHE A 775 10.45 -22.35 17.98
N GLY A 776 10.91 -22.79 19.16
CA GLY A 776 10.02 -23.17 20.27
C GLY A 776 9.26 -24.49 20.06
N VAL A 777 9.53 -25.22 18.97
CA VAL A 777 8.82 -26.46 18.59
C VAL A 777 9.64 -27.71 18.87
N LEU A 778 10.96 -27.65 18.64
CA LEU A 778 11.86 -28.78 18.81
C LEU A 778 12.99 -28.45 19.78
N SER A 779 13.27 -29.36 20.72
CA SER A 779 14.40 -29.26 21.64
C SER A 779 15.37 -30.43 21.42
N PHE A 780 16.66 -30.12 21.24
CA PHE A 780 17.71 -31.11 20.98
C PHE A 780 19.08 -30.58 21.41
N ASN A 781 20.08 -31.47 21.52
CA ASN A 781 21.46 -31.06 21.84
C ASN A 781 22.18 -30.53 20.59
N ALA A 782 23.09 -29.58 20.77
CA ALA A 782 23.77 -28.88 19.67
C ALA A 782 24.30 -29.78 18.53
N PRO A 783 24.91 -30.98 18.76
CA PRO A 783 25.40 -31.83 17.66
C PRO A 783 24.37 -32.21 16.61
N TYR A 784 23.07 -32.15 16.93
CA TYR A 784 21.98 -32.41 16.00
C TYR A 784 21.58 -31.21 15.15
N LEU A 785 22.05 -30.00 15.48
CA LEU A 785 21.68 -28.76 14.80
C LEU A 785 21.94 -28.78 13.28
N PRO A 786 23.11 -29.19 12.77
CA PRO A 786 23.35 -29.23 11.32
C PRO A 786 22.36 -30.13 10.57
N TRP A 787 21.94 -31.22 11.21
CA TRP A 787 20.98 -32.19 10.64
C TRP A 787 19.55 -31.67 10.68
N VAL A 788 19.17 -30.92 11.72
CA VAL A 788 17.88 -30.24 11.79
C VAL A 788 17.79 -29.14 10.73
N LEU A 789 18.88 -28.40 10.49
CA LEU A 789 18.94 -27.40 9.41
C LEU A 789 18.85 -28.02 8.02
N LEU A 790 19.52 -29.15 7.78
CA LEU A 790 19.38 -29.94 6.55
C LEU A 790 17.92 -30.36 6.30
N LEU A 791 17.24 -30.90 7.33
CA LEU A 791 15.83 -31.30 7.22
C LEU A 791 14.93 -30.10 6.90
N PHE A 792 15.16 -28.96 7.55
CA PHE A 792 14.40 -27.74 7.31
C PHE A 792 14.66 -27.17 5.91
N SER A 793 15.90 -27.20 5.44
CA SER A 793 16.31 -26.81 4.09
C SER A 793 15.60 -27.65 3.02
N LEU A 794 15.50 -28.97 3.23
CA LEU A 794 14.72 -29.88 2.39
C LEU A 794 13.23 -29.54 2.36
N LEU A 795 12.63 -29.21 3.50
CA LEU A 795 11.22 -28.79 3.59
C LEU A 795 10.94 -27.48 2.83
N LEU A 796 11.92 -26.60 2.73
CA LEU A 796 11.85 -25.35 1.96
C LEU A 796 12.14 -25.55 0.46
N GLY A 797 12.38 -26.79 0.01
CA GLY A 797 12.66 -27.11 -1.38
C GLY A 797 14.08 -26.80 -1.85
N ASN A 798 15.02 -26.58 -0.92
CA ASN A 798 16.42 -26.35 -1.26
C ASN A 798 17.15 -27.66 -1.61
N ASN A 799 18.28 -27.53 -2.31
CA ASN A 799 19.12 -28.67 -2.67
C ASN A 799 19.99 -29.12 -1.47
N ALA A 800 19.72 -30.32 -0.95
CA ALA A 800 20.44 -30.91 0.19
C ALA A 800 21.95 -31.10 -0.04
N ILE A 801 22.41 -31.18 -1.29
CA ILE A 801 23.83 -31.39 -1.60
C ILE A 801 24.70 -30.27 -1.02
N VAL A 802 24.18 -29.03 -0.97
CA VAL A 802 24.88 -27.86 -0.42
C VAL A 802 25.13 -28.04 1.08
N ASP A 803 24.10 -28.49 1.81
CA ASP A 803 24.16 -28.71 3.25
C ASP A 803 25.06 -29.91 3.59
N PHE A 804 25.00 -30.99 2.81
CA PHE A 804 25.91 -32.14 2.95
C PHE A 804 27.38 -31.76 2.76
N MET A 805 27.68 -30.89 1.80
CA MET A 805 29.03 -30.39 1.58
C MET A 805 29.54 -29.58 2.77
N GLY A 806 28.70 -28.71 3.34
CA GLY A 806 29.03 -27.97 4.57
C GLY A 806 29.28 -28.89 5.77
N ILE A 807 28.43 -29.89 5.97
CA ILE A 807 28.58 -30.90 7.03
C ILE A 807 29.88 -31.70 6.84
N ALA A 808 30.16 -32.17 5.63
CA ALA A 808 31.37 -32.92 5.32
C ALA A 808 32.62 -32.08 5.59
N CYS A 809 32.67 -30.83 5.10
CA CYS A 809 33.78 -29.92 5.34
C CYS A 809 34.01 -29.67 6.84
N GLY A 810 32.94 -29.37 7.58
CA GLY A 810 33.01 -29.16 9.02
C GLY A 810 33.44 -30.43 9.77
N HIS A 811 33.00 -31.60 9.33
CA HIS A 811 33.41 -32.89 9.88
C HIS A 811 34.89 -33.16 9.68
N PHE A 812 35.42 -32.98 8.47
CA PHE A 812 36.84 -33.14 8.19
C PHE A 812 37.69 -32.16 8.99
N TYR A 813 37.29 -30.88 9.06
CA TYR A 813 38.00 -29.90 9.88
C TYR A 813 38.02 -30.31 11.36
N PHE A 814 36.86 -30.59 11.96
CA PHE A 814 36.75 -30.98 13.36
C PHE A 814 37.51 -32.28 13.65
N PHE A 815 37.47 -33.25 12.73
CA PHE A 815 38.21 -34.48 12.87
C PHE A 815 39.73 -34.22 12.89
N LEU A 816 40.26 -33.43 11.95
CA LEU A 816 41.69 -33.16 11.84
C LEU A 816 42.23 -32.28 12.98
N GLU A 817 41.43 -31.33 13.49
CA GLU A 817 41.86 -30.40 14.54
C GLU A 817 41.58 -30.91 15.96
N ASP A 818 40.40 -31.48 16.20
CA ASP A 818 39.93 -31.78 17.56
C ASP A 818 39.97 -33.28 17.91
N VAL A 819 39.90 -34.20 16.93
CA VAL A 819 39.78 -35.65 17.19
C VAL A 819 41.08 -36.40 16.92
N PHE A 820 41.65 -36.23 15.73
CA PHE A 820 42.84 -36.96 15.27
C PHE A 820 44.06 -36.74 16.17
N PRO A 821 44.36 -35.52 16.66
CA PRO A 821 45.48 -35.31 17.57
C PRO A 821 45.33 -36.02 18.93
N LEU A 822 44.11 -36.41 19.31
CA LEU A 822 43.82 -37.10 20.59
C LEU A 822 43.89 -38.63 20.47
N GLN A 823 44.08 -39.19 19.28
CA GLN A 823 44.20 -40.65 19.08
C GLN A 823 45.60 -41.16 19.45
N GLN A 824 45.72 -42.46 19.78
CA GLN A 824 47.03 -43.09 19.97
C GLN A 824 47.82 -43.04 18.64
N ASN A 825 48.92 -42.26 18.62
CA ASN A 825 49.72 -41.86 17.44
C ASN A 825 49.16 -40.69 16.59
N GLY A 826 48.24 -39.91 17.13
CA GLY A 826 47.79 -38.66 16.52
C GLY A 826 48.88 -37.58 16.49
N PHE A 827 48.89 -36.77 15.44
CA PHE A 827 49.70 -35.55 15.35
C PHE A 827 48.84 -34.41 14.79
N ARG A 828 49.27 -33.16 15.00
CA ARG A 828 48.51 -32.00 14.54
C ARG A 828 48.72 -31.80 13.03
N VAL A 829 47.70 -32.10 12.23
CA VAL A 829 47.74 -31.97 10.77
C VAL A 829 47.54 -30.51 10.34
N LEU A 830 46.68 -29.78 11.06
CA LEU A 830 46.36 -28.39 10.77
C LEU A 830 47.21 -27.47 11.67
N GLU A 831 48.32 -26.98 11.13
CA GLU A 831 49.13 -25.94 11.78
C GLU A 831 48.93 -24.59 11.09
N THR A 832 48.41 -23.61 11.84
CA THR A 832 48.20 -22.25 11.36
C THR A 832 49.55 -21.61 10.97
N PRO A 833 49.72 -21.16 9.70
CA PRO A 833 50.97 -20.59 9.23
C PRO A 833 51.47 -19.42 10.09
N HIS A 834 52.79 -19.36 10.33
CA HIS A 834 53.40 -18.30 11.15
C HIS A 834 53.09 -16.89 10.65
N LEU A 835 52.95 -16.70 9.34
CA LEU A 835 52.56 -15.43 8.73
C LEU A 835 51.19 -14.96 9.23
N LEU A 836 50.22 -15.88 9.37
CA LEU A 836 48.87 -15.55 9.80
C LEU A 836 48.81 -15.22 11.30
N LYS A 837 49.61 -15.95 12.11
CA LYS A 837 49.79 -15.65 13.54
C LYS A 837 50.39 -14.26 13.75
N TRP A 838 51.45 -13.95 13.01
CA TRP A 838 52.08 -12.62 13.06
C TRP A 838 51.13 -11.49 12.64
N LEU A 839 50.26 -11.73 11.66
CA LEU A 839 49.34 -10.72 11.14
C LEU A 839 48.12 -10.47 12.04
N LEU A 840 47.56 -11.53 12.64
CA LEU A 840 46.23 -11.48 13.28
C LEU A 840 46.23 -11.63 14.80
N ASP A 841 47.29 -12.20 15.39
CA ASP A 841 47.40 -12.37 16.84
C ASP A 841 48.41 -11.36 17.43
N PRO A 842 47.98 -10.28 18.11
CA PRO A 842 48.88 -9.46 18.91
C PRO A 842 49.34 -10.21 20.18
N VAL A 843 50.52 -9.82 20.72
CA VAL A 843 51.25 -10.38 21.89
C VAL A 843 50.31 -10.95 22.98
N PRO A 844 50.61 -12.14 23.55
CA PRO A 844 49.68 -12.90 24.39
C PRO A 844 49.12 -12.10 25.58
N ILE A 845 47.78 -12.01 25.64
CA ILE A 845 47.04 -11.50 26.80
C ILE A 845 46.83 -12.66 27.79
N ALA A 846 47.12 -12.43 29.07
CA ALA A 846 46.91 -13.42 30.13
C ALA A 846 45.43 -13.87 30.20
N PRO A 847 45.15 -15.14 30.55
CA PRO A 847 43.76 -15.61 30.69
C PRO A 847 43.06 -14.87 31.83
N ILE A 848 41.89 -14.28 31.53
CA ILE A 848 41.03 -13.59 32.50
C ILE A 848 40.09 -14.60 33.18
N ASP A 849 39.80 -14.32 34.46
CA ASP A 849 38.95 -15.06 35.38
C ASP A 849 37.58 -15.47 34.78
N VAL A 850 37.14 -16.68 35.13
CA VAL A 850 35.95 -17.38 34.60
C VAL A 850 34.65 -16.61 34.88
N ASN A 851 34.68 -15.67 35.83
CA ASN A 851 33.54 -14.92 36.32
C ASN A 851 33.20 -13.63 35.53
N GLU A 852 34.06 -13.18 34.61
CA GLU A 852 33.76 -12.04 33.72
C GLU A 852 33.38 -12.53 32.32
N ARG A 853 32.15 -13.05 32.16
CA ARG A 853 31.58 -13.40 30.85
C ARG A 853 30.22 -12.73 30.65
N PRO A 854 30.03 -11.86 29.63
CA PRO A 854 28.71 -11.30 29.35
C PRO A 854 27.81 -12.37 28.73
N GLY A 855 26.59 -12.54 29.25
CA GLY A 855 25.58 -13.40 28.64
C GLY A 855 24.70 -14.24 29.56
N GLY A 856 24.95 -14.27 30.88
CA GLY A 856 23.98 -14.81 31.86
C GLY A 856 23.60 -16.30 31.70
N PHE A 857 24.37 -17.10 30.97
CA PHE A 857 24.17 -18.55 30.86
C PHE A 857 25.33 -19.29 31.53
N ASN A 858 24.99 -20.18 32.47
CA ASN A 858 25.94 -20.99 33.23
C ASN A 858 26.43 -22.16 32.35
N TRP A 859 27.46 -21.90 31.54
CA TRP A 859 28.05 -22.91 30.66
C TRP A 859 28.96 -23.85 31.47
N GLY A 860 28.36 -24.93 31.97
CA GLY A 860 29.05 -26.20 32.30
C GLY A 860 30.24 -26.09 33.24
N GLU A 861 29.97 -26.24 34.54
CA GLU A 861 30.96 -26.84 35.44
C GLU A 861 31.39 -28.19 34.84
N GLN A 862 32.69 -28.37 34.60
CA GLN A 862 33.22 -29.73 34.49
C GLN A 862 33.17 -30.33 35.90
N PRO A 863 32.50 -31.47 36.15
CA PRO A 863 32.73 -32.19 37.38
C PRO A 863 34.19 -32.62 37.42
N ALA A 864 34.80 -32.58 38.61
CA ALA A 864 36.17 -32.99 38.84
C ALA A 864 36.41 -34.40 38.26
N ARG A 865 37.56 -34.59 37.63
CA ARG A 865 37.99 -35.90 37.13
C ARG A 865 38.00 -36.90 38.29
N PRO A 866 37.45 -38.12 38.13
CA PRO A 866 37.83 -39.22 39.00
C PRO A 866 39.31 -39.55 38.75
N GLU A 867 40.06 -39.78 39.82
CA GLU A 867 41.45 -40.26 39.79
C GLU A 867 41.61 -41.61 39.08
#